data_AF-A0A949J5D1-F1
#
_entry.id   AF-A0A949J5D1-F1
#
_cell.length_a   1.000
_cell.length_b   1.000
_cell.length_c   1.000
_cell.angle_alpha   90.00
_cell.angle_beta   90.00
_cell.angle_gamma   90.00
#
_symmetry.space_group_name_H-M   'P 1'
#
loop_
_entity.id
_entity.type
_entity.pdbx_description
1 polymer ?
#
loop_
_entity_poly.entity_id
_entity_poly.type
_entity_poly.pdbx_seq_one_letter_code
_entity_poly.pdbx_strand_id
1 'polypeptide(L)'
;MANVVIIGATIPAIALPTKAPIGTASPIYEYVNAGPTTWSTKPIANLFGGHHVLGNVHAVSGDGEFALAARLDNGDLGLYVRNANGTNSFRDVTSLTGAPVAATDPNIFLDPWGNVGLLYVSARGRLIMVSTAAARSPRRAHVLTRASAFGFNITNLTLATHVPMSTSVPAITVSGTSALVVDRSSKDAAISIPVRWSQESVPPVVGSATNVSSATNTTTLASDPVTFATTTSAFAATTANGHVEFYSLGASGAWSATDLTKLVSSPISIGPLSAAANGSNLYLASLTGTGHVQLFTMSATSATQVALGLSAHLAMPAVKSARVASPWKYSDLTQLIVGSPAWEGQIFLSATATKVDVAGRAANWGDLYDYTGLVAKSTWTSADVSLDSSATNSVAAGVTGVLDGSILRLFAASAGVITQGGVGVYAIPSQDWGRAIADGWPIISETGGLGTLKAPWVGFTTAKTLTESPDFLMGQALTRANKRETWLSFWTVSGPLTPATQTTASYYSHGFLAGQWVAQQIDQYHLHGVNVKPNWVILDPEGYPDNHSALDAPAGSSKATIAKYAGYWTAMLSGWAAGLTNVDPTLHPGFYASQTEYRNYSLANSPLPTFEAIAFGGGGPIRIAGSDGSNILGYIAFNATCTPTSTLRAQEQTLLNPPWAGRFNTLQFNAGVYCAP
;
A
#
# COMPACT_ATOMS: atom_id res chain seq x y z
N MET A 1 -5.26 -8.16 -43.23
CA MET A 1 -4.10 -8.23 -42.33
C MET A 1 -3.70 -6.81 -42.00
N ALA A 2 -4.13 -6.31 -40.83
CA ALA A 2 -3.80 -4.96 -40.38
C ALA A 2 -2.66 -5.08 -39.37
N ASN A 3 -1.57 -4.35 -39.63
CA ASN A 3 -0.38 -4.32 -38.81
C ASN A 3 -0.75 -3.78 -37.43
N VAL A 4 -0.65 -4.62 -36.40
CA VAL A 4 -0.59 -4.19 -35.01
C VAL A 4 0.79 -3.57 -34.83
N VAL A 5 0.85 -2.25 -34.90
CA VAL A 5 2.04 -1.49 -34.53
C VAL A 5 2.09 -1.46 -33.00
N ILE A 6 2.78 -2.42 -32.40
CA ILE A 6 3.19 -2.36 -31.00
C ILE A 6 4.48 -1.53 -30.95
N ILE A 7 4.35 -0.21 -30.89
CA ILE A 7 5.46 0.67 -30.51
C ILE A 7 5.40 0.79 -28.99
N GLY A 8 6.34 0.15 -28.30
CA GLY A 8 6.93 0.55 -27.00
C GLY A 8 6.06 1.14 -25.88
N ALA A 9 4.74 0.98 -25.86
CA ALA A 9 3.87 1.60 -24.88
C ALA A 9 3.75 0.71 -23.63
N THR A 10 4.08 1.29 -22.47
CA THR A 10 3.57 0.79 -21.19
C THR A 10 2.05 0.72 -21.28
N ILE A 11 1.50 -0.47 -21.07
CA ILE A 11 0.06 -0.70 -21.12
C ILE A 11 -0.56 0.01 -19.92
N PRO A 12 -1.66 0.79 -20.06
CA PRO A 12 -2.29 1.49 -18.96
C PRO A 12 -2.64 0.51 -17.84
N ALA A 13 -2.16 0.78 -16.62
CA ALA A 13 -2.81 0.26 -15.43
C ALA A 13 -4.16 1.00 -15.31
N ILE A 14 -5.25 0.26 -15.23
CA ILE A 14 -6.58 0.82 -14.97
C ILE A 14 -6.78 0.72 -13.45
N ALA A 15 -6.83 1.85 -12.77
CA ALA A 15 -7.20 1.89 -11.36
C ALA A 15 -8.68 1.57 -11.17
N LEU A 16 -9.01 0.75 -10.17
CA LEU A 16 -10.33 0.11 -10.16
C LEU A 16 -11.37 0.70 -9.20
N PRO A 17 -12.62 0.79 -9.69
CA PRO A 17 -13.86 1.07 -8.96
C PRO A 17 -14.16 0.31 -7.65
N THR A 18 -14.41 1.01 -6.54
CA THR A 18 -15.45 0.60 -5.55
C THR A 18 -16.10 1.77 -4.87
N LYS A 19 -17.33 1.53 -4.41
CA LYS A 19 -18.05 2.34 -3.45
C LYS A 19 -17.17 2.72 -2.23
N ALA A 20 -16.80 3.99 -2.13
CA ALA A 20 -16.21 4.55 -0.91
C ALA A 20 -17.17 4.43 0.29
N PRO A 21 -16.64 4.21 1.51
CA PRO A 21 -17.34 4.59 2.72
C PRO A 21 -17.76 6.06 2.64
N ILE A 22 -18.87 6.45 3.25
CA ILE A 22 -19.16 7.87 3.49
C ILE A 22 -18.15 8.33 4.54
N GLY A 23 -16.96 8.73 4.09
CA GLY A 23 -15.82 9.06 4.93
C GLY A 23 -15.65 10.56 5.12
N THR A 24 -15.06 10.94 6.25
CA THR A 24 -14.46 12.26 6.45
C THR A 24 -13.38 12.52 5.40
N ALA A 25 -13.44 13.69 4.77
CA ALA A 25 -12.50 14.04 3.71
C ALA A 25 -11.05 13.98 4.21
N SER A 26 -10.19 13.29 3.46
CA SER A 26 -8.80 13.04 3.84
C SER A 26 -7.82 13.61 2.81
N PRO A 27 -6.62 14.05 3.22
CA PRO A 27 -5.56 14.40 2.29
C PRO A 27 -5.11 13.18 1.47
N ILE A 28 -4.64 13.43 0.25
CA ILE A 28 -4.08 12.40 -0.64
C ILE A 28 -2.56 12.45 -0.58
N TYR A 29 -1.95 11.27 -0.58
CA TYR A 29 -0.51 11.08 -0.65
C TYR A 29 -0.11 10.38 -1.95
N GLU A 30 1.01 10.83 -2.52
CA GLU A 30 1.72 10.11 -3.58
C GLU A 30 2.89 9.34 -2.95
N TYR A 31 2.99 8.05 -3.28
CA TYR A 31 4.08 7.17 -2.93
C TYR A 31 4.83 6.79 -4.19
N VAL A 32 6.14 7.07 -4.24
CA VAL A 32 6.97 6.81 -5.43
C VAL A 32 8.01 5.76 -5.09
N ASN A 33 8.05 4.68 -5.87
CA ASN A 33 9.10 3.68 -5.78
C ASN A 33 10.40 4.24 -6.40
N ALA A 34 11.34 4.65 -5.55
CA ALA A 34 12.66 5.15 -5.96
C ALA A 34 13.73 4.02 -6.03
N GLY A 35 13.35 2.77 -5.78
CA GLY A 35 14.25 1.61 -5.71
C GLY A 35 13.68 0.46 -4.85
N PRO A 36 14.35 -0.71 -4.81
CA PRO A 36 13.82 -1.96 -4.23
C PRO A 36 13.34 -1.88 -2.77
N THR A 37 13.83 -0.90 -1.99
CA THR A 37 13.48 -0.65 -0.58
C THR A 37 13.43 0.85 -0.26
N THR A 38 13.23 1.70 -1.28
CA THR A 38 13.28 3.16 -1.13
C THR A 38 12.01 3.75 -1.69
N TRP A 39 10.95 3.70 -0.90
CA TRP A 39 9.75 4.47 -1.20
C TRP A 39 9.93 5.90 -0.70
N SER A 40 9.29 6.85 -1.37
CA SER A 40 9.17 8.24 -0.90
C SER A 40 7.71 8.63 -0.90
N THR A 41 7.32 9.51 0.02
CA THR A 41 5.93 9.96 0.17
C THR A 41 5.85 11.48 0.25
N LYS A 42 4.79 12.06 -0.30
CA LYS A 42 4.45 13.47 -0.11
C LYS A 42 2.94 13.71 -0.22
N PRO A 43 2.39 14.70 0.49
CA PRO A 43 1.02 15.13 0.28
C PRO A 43 0.86 15.77 -1.10
N ILE A 44 -0.28 15.56 -1.74
CA ILE A 44 -0.61 16.12 -3.06
C ILE A 44 -1.92 16.92 -3.09
N ALA A 45 -2.41 17.38 -1.94
CA ALA A 45 -3.63 18.19 -1.86
C ALA A 45 -3.56 19.47 -2.73
N ASN A 46 -2.36 20.05 -2.87
CA ASN A 46 -2.12 21.18 -3.78
C ASN A 46 -2.39 20.84 -5.26
N LEU A 47 -2.22 19.57 -5.68
CA LEU A 47 -2.56 19.09 -7.02
C LEU A 47 -4.08 18.98 -7.22
N PHE A 48 -4.86 18.96 -6.14
CA PHE A 48 -6.32 18.96 -6.14
C PHE A 48 -6.89 20.33 -5.72
N GLY A 49 -6.18 21.42 -6.04
CA GLY A 49 -6.66 22.77 -5.71
C GLY A 49 -6.75 23.08 -4.21
N GLY A 50 -6.10 22.28 -3.36
CA GLY A 50 -6.17 22.38 -1.91
C GLY A 50 -7.29 21.55 -1.26
N HIS A 51 -8.09 20.83 -2.05
CA HIS A 51 -9.18 20.00 -1.54
C HIS A 51 -8.70 18.69 -0.92
N HIS A 52 -9.44 18.20 0.07
CA HIS A 52 -9.40 16.81 0.52
C HIS A 52 -10.35 15.94 -0.32
N VAL A 53 -10.25 14.62 -0.20
CA VAL A 53 -11.11 13.67 -0.92
C VAL A 53 -12.00 12.85 0.01
N LEU A 54 -13.25 12.63 -0.41
CA LEU A 54 -14.29 11.90 0.35
C LEU A 54 -14.21 10.38 0.22
N GLY A 55 -13.44 9.88 -0.74
CA GLY A 55 -13.40 8.48 -1.12
C GLY A 55 -12.07 8.08 -1.75
N ASN A 56 -12.12 7.14 -2.66
CA ASN A 56 -10.95 6.63 -3.34
C ASN A 56 -10.56 7.53 -4.52
N VAL A 57 -9.26 7.54 -4.80
CA VAL A 57 -8.70 8.17 -5.99
C VAL A 57 -8.61 7.11 -7.08
N HIS A 58 -8.94 7.47 -8.31
CA HIS A 58 -8.72 6.62 -9.48
C HIS A 58 -7.70 7.26 -10.41
N ALA A 59 -6.88 6.43 -11.04
CA ALA A 59 -5.81 6.86 -11.92
C ALA A 59 -5.82 6.13 -13.27
N VAL A 60 -5.31 6.82 -14.29
CA VAL A 60 -4.98 6.22 -15.58
C VAL A 60 -3.67 6.82 -16.09
N SER A 61 -2.90 6.04 -16.82
CA SER A 61 -1.67 6.51 -17.48
C SER A 61 -1.58 6.02 -18.92
N GLY A 62 -0.93 6.81 -19.78
CA GLY A 62 -0.64 6.49 -21.16
C GLY A 62 0.30 7.52 -21.77
N ASP A 63 1.22 7.10 -22.64
CA ASP A 63 2.13 7.98 -23.40
C ASP A 63 2.96 8.97 -22.54
N GLY A 64 3.35 8.57 -21.34
CA GLY A 64 4.10 9.42 -20.39
C GLY A 64 3.23 10.44 -19.64
N GLU A 65 1.91 10.39 -19.83
CA GLU A 65 0.92 11.18 -19.11
C GLU A 65 0.24 10.33 -18.04
N PHE A 66 -0.23 10.98 -16.99
CA PHE A 66 -1.19 10.35 -16.09
C PHE A 66 -2.21 11.35 -15.57
N ALA A 67 -3.37 10.83 -15.20
CA ALA A 67 -4.45 11.61 -14.63
C ALA A 67 -5.01 10.92 -13.39
N LEU A 68 -5.51 11.74 -12.46
CA LEU A 68 -6.13 11.32 -11.21
C LEU A 68 -7.52 11.95 -11.12
N ALA A 69 -8.50 11.19 -10.64
CA ALA A 69 -9.83 11.69 -10.36
C ALA A 69 -10.34 11.21 -9.01
N ALA A 70 -11.11 12.06 -8.34
CA ALA A 70 -11.68 11.76 -7.03
C ALA A 70 -12.91 12.62 -6.75
N ARG A 71 -13.68 12.22 -5.73
CA ARG A 71 -14.69 13.09 -5.11
C ARG A 71 -14.03 14.01 -4.09
N LEU A 72 -14.24 15.31 -4.25
CA LEU A 72 -13.70 16.34 -3.37
C LEU A 72 -14.58 16.52 -2.12
N ASP A 73 -14.03 17.14 -1.09
CA ASP A 73 -14.70 17.48 0.18
C ASP A 73 -15.97 18.34 0.03
N ASN A 74 -16.08 19.13 -1.04
CA ASN A 74 -17.27 19.89 -1.41
C ASN A 74 -18.35 19.05 -2.14
N GLY A 75 -18.07 17.77 -2.43
CA GLY A 75 -18.96 16.86 -3.15
C GLY A 75 -18.77 16.85 -4.68
N ASP A 76 -17.90 17.69 -5.22
CA ASP A 76 -17.62 17.79 -6.66
C ASP A 76 -16.62 16.73 -7.14
N LEU A 77 -16.50 16.60 -8.47
CA LEU A 77 -15.54 15.72 -9.14
C LEU A 77 -14.28 16.51 -9.49
N GLY A 78 -13.16 16.19 -8.85
CA GLY A 78 -11.86 16.75 -9.18
C GLY A 78 -11.15 15.91 -10.24
N LEU A 79 -10.50 16.57 -11.20
CA LEU A 79 -9.64 15.96 -12.20
C LEU A 79 -8.28 16.66 -12.21
N TYR A 80 -7.23 15.90 -11.90
CA TYR A 80 -5.84 16.30 -12.06
C TYR A 80 -5.24 15.59 -13.28
N VAL A 81 -4.50 16.31 -14.12
CA VAL A 81 -3.79 15.76 -15.29
C VAL A 81 -2.35 16.25 -15.27
N ARG A 82 -1.41 15.32 -15.45
CA ARG A 82 0.00 15.59 -15.71
C ARG A 82 0.33 15.11 -17.13
N ASN A 83 0.70 16.05 -17.99
CA ASN A 83 1.08 15.77 -19.37
C ASN A 83 2.53 15.27 -19.46
N ALA A 84 2.89 14.66 -20.59
CA ALA A 84 4.21 14.07 -20.81
C ALA A 84 5.37 15.08 -20.72
N ASN A 85 5.10 16.34 -21.06
CA ASN A 85 6.05 17.45 -20.95
C ASN A 85 6.23 17.97 -19.50
N GLY A 86 5.62 17.32 -18.51
CA GLY A 86 5.69 17.69 -17.10
C GLY A 86 4.74 18.81 -16.66
N THR A 87 4.02 19.44 -17.60
CA THR A 87 2.96 20.40 -17.23
C THR A 87 1.79 19.68 -16.56
N ASN A 88 1.11 20.39 -15.65
CA ASN A 88 -0.02 19.83 -14.94
C ASN A 88 -1.19 20.80 -14.88
N SER A 89 -2.39 20.26 -14.64
CA SER A 89 -3.60 21.05 -14.45
C SER A 89 -4.57 20.35 -13.51
N PHE A 90 -5.31 21.14 -12.76
CA PHE A 90 -6.44 20.70 -11.95
C PHE A 90 -7.73 21.35 -12.46
N ARG A 91 -8.82 20.59 -12.44
CA ARG A 91 -10.16 21.05 -12.82
C ARG A 91 -11.19 20.47 -11.87
N ASP A 92 -12.01 21.34 -11.28
CA ASP A 92 -13.28 20.94 -10.68
C ASP A 92 -14.31 20.74 -11.81
N VAL A 93 -14.51 19.47 -12.19
CA VAL A 93 -15.33 19.10 -13.34
C VAL A 93 -16.81 19.35 -13.07
N THR A 94 -17.29 19.11 -11.85
CA THR A 94 -18.71 19.34 -11.51
C THR A 94 -19.02 20.83 -11.60
N SER A 95 -18.20 21.68 -10.97
CA SER A 95 -18.37 23.13 -11.02
C SER A 95 -18.28 23.68 -12.45
N LEU A 96 -17.39 23.15 -13.30
CA LEU A 96 -17.24 23.60 -14.69
C LEU A 96 -18.38 23.18 -15.62
N THR A 97 -19.04 22.06 -15.34
CA THR A 97 -19.97 21.43 -16.29
C THR A 97 -21.42 21.39 -15.82
N GLY A 98 -21.67 21.60 -14.53
CA GLY A 98 -22.98 21.39 -13.91
C GLY A 98 -23.43 19.92 -13.94
N ALA A 99 -22.46 18.98 -14.02
CA ALA A 99 -22.77 17.56 -14.04
C ALA A 99 -23.53 17.12 -12.77
N PRO A 100 -24.41 16.11 -12.85
CA PRO A 100 -25.13 15.63 -11.68
C PRO A 100 -24.19 15.22 -10.54
N VAL A 101 -24.56 15.52 -9.29
CA VAL A 101 -23.78 15.14 -8.09
C VAL A 101 -23.48 13.63 -8.10
N ALA A 102 -22.22 13.28 -7.87
CA ALA A 102 -21.75 11.90 -7.84
C ALA A 102 -22.19 11.18 -6.55
N ALA A 103 -22.69 9.95 -6.68
CA ALA A 103 -22.98 9.07 -5.53
C ALA A 103 -21.71 8.34 -5.04
N THR A 104 -20.81 8.08 -5.97
CA THR A 104 -19.64 7.22 -5.85
C THR A 104 -18.44 7.85 -6.55
N ASP A 105 -17.25 7.36 -6.27
CA ASP A 105 -16.02 7.89 -6.87
C ASP A 105 -16.04 7.75 -8.40
N PRO A 106 -15.39 8.66 -9.14
CA PRO A 106 -15.32 8.55 -10.59
C PRO A 106 -14.26 7.53 -11.00
N ASN A 107 -14.55 6.73 -12.03
CA ASN A 107 -13.51 6.07 -12.80
C ASN A 107 -13.00 6.99 -13.91
N ILE A 108 -11.75 6.81 -14.31
CA ILE A 108 -11.03 7.64 -15.27
C ILE A 108 -10.50 6.79 -16.42
N PHE A 109 -10.51 7.33 -17.63
CA PHE A 109 -10.06 6.63 -18.82
C PHE A 109 -9.42 7.57 -19.85
N LEU A 110 -8.64 6.98 -20.76
CA LEU A 110 -8.16 7.65 -21.96
C LEU A 110 -9.06 7.26 -23.13
N ASP A 111 -9.58 8.25 -23.84
CA ASP A 111 -10.33 8.03 -25.07
C ASP A 111 -9.39 7.57 -26.22
N PRO A 112 -9.92 7.18 -27.39
CA PRO A 112 -9.11 6.69 -28.52
C PRO A 112 -8.01 7.64 -29.01
N TRP A 113 -8.02 8.88 -28.52
CA TRP A 113 -7.08 9.89 -28.90
C TRP A 113 -6.30 10.48 -27.73
N GLY A 114 -6.28 9.79 -26.59
CA GLY A 114 -5.51 10.17 -25.41
C GLY A 114 -6.16 11.27 -24.57
N ASN A 115 -7.38 11.72 -24.88
CA ASN A 115 -8.02 12.71 -24.00
C ASN A 115 -8.62 12.02 -22.76
N VAL A 116 -8.53 12.69 -21.62
CA VAL A 116 -8.98 12.15 -20.34
C VAL A 116 -10.49 12.29 -20.20
N GLY A 117 -11.18 11.18 -19.92
CA GLY A 117 -12.60 11.13 -19.61
C GLY A 117 -12.89 10.59 -18.21
N LEU A 118 -14.07 10.91 -17.68
CA LEU A 118 -14.58 10.42 -16.41
C LEU A 118 -15.86 9.61 -16.62
N LEU A 119 -16.09 8.62 -15.76
CA LEU A 119 -17.28 7.81 -15.71
C LEU A 119 -17.71 7.60 -14.26
N TYR A 120 -18.96 7.89 -13.92
CA TYR A 120 -19.44 7.77 -12.54
C TYR A 120 -20.95 7.55 -12.47
N VAL A 121 -21.43 7.06 -11.33
CA VAL A 121 -22.88 6.99 -11.05
C VAL A 121 -23.29 8.16 -10.17
N SER A 122 -24.28 8.91 -10.63
CA SER A 122 -24.84 10.05 -9.88
C SER A 122 -25.70 9.61 -8.68
N ALA A 123 -25.97 10.53 -7.75
CA ALA A 123 -26.85 10.34 -6.59
C ALA A 123 -28.29 9.88 -6.94
N ARG A 124 -28.68 9.94 -8.21
CA ARG A 124 -29.98 9.47 -8.72
C ARG A 124 -29.88 8.15 -9.50
N GLY A 125 -28.79 7.39 -9.38
CA GLY A 125 -28.60 6.11 -10.06
C GLY A 125 -28.42 6.21 -11.58
N ARG A 126 -27.97 7.37 -12.08
CA ARG A 126 -27.69 7.58 -13.50
C ARG A 126 -26.20 7.45 -13.77
N LEU A 127 -25.83 6.63 -14.75
CA LEU A 127 -24.48 6.48 -15.27
C LEU A 127 -24.14 7.65 -16.19
N ILE A 128 -23.13 8.42 -15.81
CA ILE A 128 -22.70 9.65 -16.48
C ILE A 128 -21.28 9.48 -17.00
N MET A 129 -21.08 9.77 -18.28
CA MET A 129 -19.77 9.89 -18.91
C MET A 129 -19.47 11.36 -19.17
N VAL A 130 -18.32 11.84 -18.71
CA VAL A 130 -17.79 13.17 -19.03
C VAL A 130 -16.62 12.99 -19.99
N SER A 131 -16.70 13.58 -21.17
CA SER A 131 -15.66 13.54 -22.20
C SER A 131 -15.12 14.93 -22.45
N THR A 132 -13.79 15.09 -22.56
CA THR A 132 -13.17 16.35 -22.97
C THR A 132 -13.53 16.72 -24.41
N ALA A 133 -13.94 17.97 -24.61
CA ALA A 133 -14.30 18.54 -25.89
C ALA A 133 -13.08 19.26 -26.51
N ALA A 134 -12.07 18.52 -26.95
CA ALA A 134 -10.96 19.13 -27.69
C ALA A 134 -11.34 19.36 -29.17
N ALA A 135 -11.22 20.61 -29.64
CA ALA A 135 -11.39 20.97 -31.05
C ALA A 135 -10.20 20.46 -31.87
N ARG A 136 -10.43 19.45 -32.72
CA ARG A 136 -9.38 18.80 -33.52
C ARG A 136 -9.35 19.23 -34.99
N SER A 137 -10.03 20.33 -35.36
CA SER A 137 -9.86 20.92 -36.69
C SER A 137 -10.05 22.45 -36.67
N PRO A 138 -9.38 23.20 -37.57
CA PRO A 138 -9.62 24.64 -37.77
C PRO A 138 -11.09 24.98 -38.05
N ARG A 139 -11.90 24.03 -38.54
CA ARG A 139 -13.34 24.21 -38.76
C ARG A 139 -14.19 24.19 -37.49
N ARG A 140 -13.76 23.52 -36.39
CA ARG A 140 -14.52 23.46 -35.12
C ARG A 140 -14.22 24.60 -34.15
N ALA A 141 -13.14 25.37 -34.36
CA ALA A 141 -12.84 26.57 -33.55
C ALA A 141 -13.96 27.65 -33.64
N HIS A 142 -14.81 27.58 -34.68
CA HIS A 142 -15.90 28.53 -34.92
C HIS A 142 -17.29 28.04 -34.50
N VAL A 143 -17.41 26.82 -33.93
CA VAL A 143 -18.71 26.21 -33.56
C VAL A 143 -18.70 25.78 -32.08
N LEU A 144 -18.18 26.62 -31.19
CA LEU A 144 -18.44 26.49 -29.75
C LEU A 144 -19.80 27.11 -29.44
N THR A 145 -20.88 26.32 -29.51
CA THR A 145 -22.17 26.72 -28.93
C THR A 145 -22.13 26.57 -27.41
N ARG A 146 -22.92 27.38 -26.69
CA ARG A 146 -22.89 27.62 -25.22
C ARG A 146 -22.71 26.40 -24.30
N ALA A 147 -23.03 25.17 -24.71
CA ALA A 147 -22.81 23.95 -23.92
C ALA A 147 -21.34 23.47 -23.89
N SER A 148 -20.50 23.92 -24.83
CA SER A 148 -19.10 23.51 -25.00
C SER A 148 -18.08 24.55 -24.49
N ALA A 149 -18.55 25.62 -23.85
CA ALA A 149 -17.72 26.74 -23.40
C ALA A 149 -16.62 26.35 -22.39
N PHE A 150 -16.75 25.20 -21.73
CA PHE A 150 -15.86 24.73 -20.66
C PHE A 150 -14.98 23.53 -21.06
N GLY A 151 -14.99 23.10 -22.33
CA GLY A 151 -14.11 22.05 -22.82
C GLY A 151 -14.48 20.61 -22.40
N PHE A 152 -15.72 20.38 -21.97
CA PHE A 152 -16.26 19.04 -21.64
C PHE A 152 -17.66 18.83 -22.23
N ASN A 153 -18.03 17.58 -22.43
CA ASN A 153 -19.37 17.13 -22.83
C ASN A 153 -19.85 16.03 -21.87
N ILE A 154 -21.11 16.14 -21.43
CA ILE A 154 -21.75 15.19 -20.53
C ILE A 154 -22.68 14.29 -21.33
N THR A 155 -22.47 12.98 -21.23
CA THR A 155 -23.34 11.95 -21.82
C THR A 155 -23.98 11.13 -20.72
N ASN A 156 -25.32 11.06 -20.70
CA ASN A 156 -26.05 10.25 -19.74
C ASN A 156 -26.35 8.87 -20.36
N LEU A 157 -25.54 7.87 -19.99
CA LEU A 157 -25.65 6.52 -20.53
C LEU A 157 -26.93 5.81 -20.04
N THR A 158 -27.41 6.12 -18.84
CA THR A 158 -28.70 5.58 -18.36
C THR A 158 -29.88 6.06 -19.20
N LEU A 159 -29.88 7.31 -19.66
CA LEU A 159 -30.92 7.78 -20.57
C LEU A 159 -30.85 7.10 -21.94
N ALA A 160 -29.63 6.85 -22.45
CA ALA A 160 -29.44 6.18 -23.74
C ALA A 160 -29.80 4.69 -23.70
N THR A 161 -29.61 4.03 -22.56
CA THR A 161 -29.77 2.57 -22.44
C THR A 161 -31.04 2.14 -21.71
N HIS A 162 -31.71 3.06 -21.02
CA HIS A 162 -32.84 2.79 -20.12
C HIS A 162 -32.52 1.82 -18.97
N VAL A 163 -31.24 1.67 -18.60
CA VAL A 163 -30.81 0.82 -17.48
C VAL A 163 -30.35 1.68 -16.30
N PRO A 164 -31.10 1.71 -15.18
CA PRO A 164 -30.66 2.38 -13.95
C PRO A 164 -29.57 1.56 -13.26
N MET A 165 -28.54 2.26 -12.78
CA MET A 165 -27.37 1.64 -12.13
C MET A 165 -27.46 1.70 -10.61
N SER A 166 -26.77 0.76 -9.95
CA SER A 166 -26.57 0.80 -8.50
C SER A 166 -25.60 1.92 -8.13
N THR A 167 -25.47 2.25 -6.84
CA THR A 167 -24.36 3.09 -6.38
C THR A 167 -23.07 2.27 -6.43
N SER A 168 -22.47 2.22 -7.62
CA SER A 168 -21.25 1.50 -7.97
C SER A 168 -20.24 2.47 -8.56
N VAL A 169 -19.00 2.03 -8.67
CA VAL A 169 -18.04 2.69 -9.53
C VAL A 169 -18.00 1.90 -10.87
N PRO A 170 -18.24 2.52 -12.02
CA PRO A 170 -18.33 1.81 -13.30
C PRO A 170 -16.94 1.58 -13.91
N ALA A 171 -16.76 0.51 -14.68
CA ALA A 171 -15.51 0.24 -15.39
C ALA A 171 -15.63 0.46 -16.90
N ILE A 172 -14.52 0.85 -17.53
CA ILE A 172 -14.44 1.06 -18.97
C ILE A 172 -13.10 0.56 -19.48
N THR A 173 -13.10 0.04 -20.70
CA THR A 173 -11.88 -0.25 -21.46
C THR A 173 -12.05 0.25 -22.87
N VAL A 174 -11.00 0.85 -23.41
CA VAL A 174 -10.96 1.45 -24.74
C VAL A 174 -9.95 0.66 -25.60
N SER A 175 -10.35 0.28 -26.81
CA SER A 175 -9.51 -0.41 -27.78
C SER A 175 -9.82 0.10 -29.18
N GLY A 176 -8.84 0.76 -29.80
CA GLY A 176 -9.06 1.54 -31.02
C GLY A 176 -10.16 2.58 -30.80
N THR A 177 -11.16 2.63 -31.69
CA THR A 177 -12.30 3.56 -31.58
C THR A 177 -13.50 2.99 -30.82
N SER A 178 -13.37 1.79 -30.24
CA SER A 178 -14.44 1.14 -29.48
C SER A 178 -14.11 1.10 -27.99
N ALA A 179 -15.13 1.12 -27.16
CA ALA A 179 -15.05 0.85 -25.74
C ALA A 179 -16.15 -0.09 -25.27
N LEU A 180 -15.89 -0.71 -24.14
CA LEU A 180 -16.87 -1.45 -23.37
C LEU A 180 -16.98 -0.76 -22.01
N VAL A 181 -18.16 -0.26 -21.69
CA VAL A 181 -18.52 0.18 -20.34
C VAL A 181 -19.24 -0.98 -19.66
N VAL A 182 -18.85 -1.29 -18.44
CA VAL A 182 -19.51 -2.31 -17.61
C VAL A 182 -19.83 -1.74 -16.24
N ASP A 183 -21.00 -2.09 -15.74
CA ASP A 183 -21.46 -1.63 -14.44
C ASP A 183 -22.50 -2.59 -13.86
N ARG A 184 -22.87 -2.36 -12.61
CA ARG A 184 -23.87 -3.10 -11.87
C ARG A 184 -25.20 -2.34 -11.92
N SER A 185 -26.24 -2.98 -12.44
CA SER A 185 -27.60 -2.40 -12.43
C SER A 185 -28.12 -2.19 -11.01
N SER A 186 -29.20 -1.42 -10.85
CA SER A 186 -29.91 -1.28 -9.56
C SER A 186 -30.45 -2.58 -8.95
N LYS A 187 -30.45 -3.68 -9.72
CA LYS A 187 -30.78 -5.05 -9.27
C LYS A 187 -29.54 -5.93 -9.13
N ASP A 188 -28.37 -5.32 -9.11
CA ASP A 188 -27.06 -5.95 -8.96
C ASP A 188 -26.68 -6.91 -10.10
N ALA A 189 -27.39 -6.90 -11.23
CA ALA A 189 -27.01 -7.64 -12.44
C ALA A 189 -25.88 -6.95 -13.19
N ALA A 190 -25.00 -7.73 -13.83
CA ALA A 190 -23.92 -7.25 -14.68
C ALA A 190 -24.48 -6.68 -15.99
N ILE A 191 -24.14 -5.42 -16.29
CA ILE A 191 -24.56 -4.73 -17.51
C ILE A 191 -23.33 -4.37 -18.33
N SER A 192 -23.38 -4.64 -19.64
CA SER A 192 -22.37 -4.19 -20.60
C SER A 192 -22.98 -3.21 -21.61
N ILE A 193 -22.30 -2.10 -21.87
CA ILE A 193 -22.71 -1.05 -22.81
C ILE A 193 -21.54 -0.81 -23.79
N PRO A 194 -21.66 -1.20 -25.06
CA PRO A 194 -20.66 -0.87 -26.07
C PRO A 194 -20.75 0.62 -26.40
N VAL A 195 -19.60 1.27 -26.50
CA VAL A 195 -19.47 2.69 -26.85
C VAL A 195 -18.50 2.81 -28.03
N ARG A 196 -18.75 3.73 -28.96
CA ARG A 196 -17.86 3.95 -30.12
C ARG A 196 -17.67 5.43 -30.40
N TRP A 197 -16.44 5.82 -30.71
CA TRP A 197 -16.14 7.15 -31.20
C TRP A 197 -16.04 7.15 -32.73
N SER A 198 -16.69 8.10 -33.38
CA SER A 198 -16.48 8.38 -34.81
C SER A 198 -15.29 9.34 -34.99
N GLN A 199 -14.67 9.35 -36.17
CA GLN A 199 -13.44 10.11 -36.45
C GLN A 199 -13.53 11.64 -36.23
N GLU A 200 -14.71 12.22 -35.91
CA GLU A 200 -14.88 13.66 -35.72
C GLU A 200 -15.97 14.07 -34.68
N SER A 201 -16.37 13.20 -33.75
CA SER A 201 -17.48 13.49 -32.81
C SER A 201 -17.09 13.50 -31.33
N VAL A 202 -17.58 14.55 -30.66
CA VAL A 202 -18.07 14.52 -29.28
C VAL A 202 -19.59 14.68 -29.36
N PRO A 203 -20.44 13.87 -28.71
CA PRO A 203 -20.21 12.71 -27.82
C PRO A 203 -20.03 11.36 -28.58
N PRO A 204 -19.62 10.27 -27.90
CA PRO A 204 -19.57 8.94 -28.50
C PRO A 204 -20.96 8.39 -28.81
N VAL A 205 -21.01 7.45 -29.74
CA VAL A 205 -22.20 6.64 -30.04
C VAL A 205 -22.34 5.56 -28.98
N VAL A 206 -23.46 5.58 -28.27
CA VAL A 206 -23.82 4.61 -27.24
C VAL A 206 -24.62 3.49 -27.89
N GLY A 207 -24.17 2.25 -27.77
CA GLY A 207 -24.92 1.07 -28.22
C GLY A 207 -25.89 0.54 -27.17
N SER A 208 -26.62 -0.51 -27.52
CA SER A 208 -27.60 -1.14 -26.62
C SER A 208 -26.93 -1.80 -25.43
N ALA A 209 -27.46 -1.55 -24.22
CA ALA A 209 -27.05 -2.27 -23.03
C ALA A 209 -27.47 -3.75 -23.11
N THR A 210 -26.60 -4.63 -22.62
CA THR A 210 -26.89 -6.06 -22.46
C THR A 210 -26.85 -6.42 -20.98
N ASN A 211 -27.88 -7.11 -20.49
CA ASN A 211 -27.86 -7.74 -19.17
C ASN A 211 -27.10 -9.06 -19.28
N VAL A 212 -25.82 -9.03 -18.92
CA VAL A 212 -24.90 -10.16 -19.06
C VAL A 212 -25.25 -11.26 -18.05
N SER A 213 -25.68 -10.92 -16.84
CA SER A 213 -26.10 -11.92 -15.85
C SER A 213 -27.26 -12.76 -16.38
N SER A 214 -28.26 -12.13 -16.99
CA SER A 214 -29.36 -12.87 -17.63
C SER A 214 -28.92 -13.66 -18.86
N ALA A 215 -28.01 -13.11 -19.67
CA ALA A 215 -27.51 -13.80 -20.87
C ALA A 215 -26.66 -15.05 -20.54
N THR A 216 -26.05 -15.09 -19.36
CA THR A 216 -25.13 -16.16 -18.93
C THR A 216 -25.69 -17.03 -17.81
N ASN A 217 -26.91 -16.74 -17.32
CA ASN A 217 -27.54 -17.37 -16.16
C ASN A 217 -26.67 -17.30 -14.87
N THR A 218 -25.92 -16.22 -14.70
CA THR A 218 -25.14 -15.98 -13.47
C THR A 218 -25.99 -15.25 -12.43
N THR A 219 -25.56 -15.31 -11.18
CA THR A 219 -26.24 -14.62 -10.07
C THR A 219 -25.98 -13.11 -10.12
N THR A 220 -26.56 -12.38 -9.17
CA THR A 220 -26.19 -10.98 -8.95
C THR A 220 -24.73 -10.85 -8.52
N LEU A 221 -24.17 -9.67 -8.75
CA LEU A 221 -22.81 -9.30 -8.41
C LEU A 221 -22.72 -8.71 -6.99
N ALA A 222 -21.70 -9.11 -6.24
CA ALA A 222 -21.35 -8.51 -4.94
C ALA A 222 -20.45 -7.29 -5.10
N SER A 223 -19.67 -7.22 -6.18
CA SER A 223 -18.70 -6.16 -6.43
C SER A 223 -18.95 -5.43 -7.73
N ASP A 224 -18.35 -4.25 -7.84
CA ASP A 224 -18.27 -3.53 -9.11
C ASP A 224 -17.44 -4.35 -10.11
N PRO A 225 -17.84 -4.45 -11.40
CA PRO A 225 -17.07 -5.18 -12.41
C PRO A 225 -15.76 -4.48 -12.77
N VAL A 226 -14.81 -5.25 -13.28
CA VAL A 226 -13.49 -4.77 -13.71
C VAL A 226 -13.23 -5.14 -15.16
N THR A 227 -12.63 -4.23 -15.92
CA THR A 227 -12.27 -4.43 -17.32
C THR A 227 -10.78 -4.71 -17.47
N PHE A 228 -10.41 -5.32 -18.59
CA PHE A 228 -9.01 -5.52 -18.95
C PHE A 228 -8.59 -4.49 -19.99
N ALA A 229 -7.41 -3.89 -19.82
CA ALA A 229 -6.85 -3.00 -20.81
C ALA A 229 -6.75 -3.70 -22.17
N THR A 230 -6.97 -2.96 -23.26
CA THR A 230 -6.83 -3.37 -24.67
C THR A 230 -7.88 -4.34 -25.24
N THR A 231 -8.78 -4.91 -24.42
CA THR A 231 -9.87 -5.78 -24.89
C THR A 231 -11.24 -5.21 -24.53
N THR A 232 -12.16 -5.18 -25.51
CA THR A 232 -13.56 -4.77 -25.33
C THR A 232 -14.52 -5.96 -25.31
N SER A 233 -14.00 -7.18 -25.20
CA SER A 233 -14.79 -8.42 -25.24
C SER A 233 -14.75 -9.21 -23.94
N ALA A 234 -14.21 -8.65 -22.85
CA ALA A 234 -14.15 -9.34 -21.58
C ALA A 234 -14.17 -8.39 -20.37
N PHE A 235 -14.69 -8.89 -19.26
CA PHE A 235 -14.63 -8.26 -17.95
C PHE A 235 -14.71 -9.35 -16.86
N ALA A 236 -14.50 -8.97 -15.60
CA ALA A 236 -14.67 -9.88 -14.46
C ALA A 236 -15.42 -9.20 -13.32
N ALA A 237 -16.03 -10.00 -12.45
CA ALA A 237 -16.69 -9.50 -11.24
C ALA A 237 -16.77 -10.59 -10.17
N THR A 238 -16.96 -10.18 -8.92
CA THR A 238 -17.31 -11.08 -7.81
C THR A 238 -18.83 -11.19 -7.71
N THR A 239 -19.36 -12.41 -7.67
CA THR A 239 -20.79 -12.69 -7.49
C THR A 239 -21.23 -12.54 -6.02
N ALA A 240 -22.53 -12.47 -5.78
CA ALA A 240 -23.14 -12.48 -4.44
C ALA A 240 -22.70 -13.67 -3.56
N ASN A 241 -22.29 -14.78 -4.19
CA ASN A 241 -21.80 -15.97 -3.51
C ASN A 241 -20.27 -15.96 -3.29
N GLY A 242 -19.58 -14.86 -3.62
CA GLY A 242 -18.12 -14.73 -3.51
C GLY A 242 -17.33 -15.42 -4.61
N HIS A 243 -17.99 -15.93 -5.66
CA HIS A 243 -17.28 -16.50 -6.81
C HIS A 243 -16.76 -15.39 -7.72
N VAL A 244 -15.50 -15.49 -8.13
CA VAL A 244 -14.88 -14.68 -9.17
C VAL A 244 -15.28 -15.25 -10.53
N GLU A 245 -16.01 -14.47 -11.32
CA GLU A 245 -16.45 -14.86 -12.66
C GLU A 245 -15.77 -14.03 -13.74
N PHE A 246 -15.31 -14.70 -14.79
CA PHE A 246 -14.79 -14.09 -16.01
C PHE A 246 -15.85 -14.17 -17.12
N TYR A 247 -16.26 -13.01 -17.61
CA TYR A 247 -17.25 -12.87 -18.67
C TYR A 247 -16.56 -12.57 -19.99
N SER A 248 -16.94 -13.28 -21.05
CA SER A 248 -16.38 -13.05 -22.38
C SER A 248 -17.45 -13.03 -23.46
N LEU A 249 -17.24 -12.16 -24.45
CA LEU A 249 -18.11 -12.00 -25.61
C LEU A 249 -17.57 -12.83 -26.77
N GLY A 250 -18.38 -13.79 -27.21
CA GLY A 250 -18.17 -14.64 -28.36
C GLY A 250 -18.03 -13.86 -29.67
N ALA A 251 -17.35 -14.43 -30.67
CA ALA A 251 -17.38 -13.92 -32.06
C ALA A 251 -18.81 -13.79 -32.64
N SER A 252 -19.73 -14.63 -32.15
CA SER A 252 -21.17 -14.60 -32.49
C SER A 252 -21.95 -13.48 -31.78
N GLY A 253 -21.31 -12.73 -30.88
CA GLY A 253 -21.97 -11.73 -30.04
C GLY A 253 -22.68 -12.31 -28.81
N ALA A 254 -22.53 -13.60 -28.52
CA ALA A 254 -23.09 -14.24 -27.32
C ALA A 254 -22.13 -14.12 -26.12
N TRP A 255 -22.63 -13.77 -24.95
CA TRP A 255 -21.85 -13.75 -23.72
C TRP A 255 -21.73 -15.16 -23.12
N SER A 256 -20.58 -15.44 -22.52
CA SER A 256 -20.33 -16.60 -21.67
C SER A 256 -19.72 -16.17 -20.35
N ALA A 257 -19.91 -16.98 -19.30
CA ALA A 257 -19.32 -16.78 -17.99
C ALA A 257 -18.53 -18.03 -17.56
N THR A 258 -17.34 -17.82 -16.99
CA THR A 258 -16.50 -18.85 -16.41
C THR A 258 -16.30 -18.57 -14.92
N ASP A 259 -16.77 -19.47 -14.06
CA ASP A 259 -16.54 -19.42 -12.61
C ASP A 259 -15.10 -19.82 -12.31
N LEU A 260 -14.23 -18.82 -12.14
CA LEU A 260 -12.81 -19.03 -11.88
C LEU A 260 -12.61 -19.71 -10.54
N THR A 261 -13.35 -19.28 -9.52
CA THR A 261 -13.27 -19.86 -8.17
C THR A 261 -13.44 -21.37 -8.18
N LYS A 262 -14.46 -21.89 -8.89
CA LYS A 262 -14.62 -23.35 -9.05
C LYS A 262 -13.56 -23.95 -9.96
N LEU A 263 -13.25 -23.29 -11.08
CA LEU A 263 -12.34 -23.81 -12.11
C LEU A 263 -10.94 -24.10 -11.56
N VAL A 264 -10.41 -23.19 -10.74
CA VAL A 264 -9.06 -23.32 -10.14
C VAL A 264 -9.09 -23.67 -8.66
N SER A 265 -10.26 -23.99 -8.11
CA SER A 265 -10.45 -24.36 -6.70
C SER A 265 -9.86 -23.33 -5.72
N SER A 266 -10.01 -22.05 -6.04
CA SER A 266 -9.59 -20.98 -5.13
C SER A 266 -10.62 -20.78 -4.01
N PRO A 267 -10.24 -20.19 -2.87
CA PRO A 267 -11.20 -19.64 -1.92
C PRO A 267 -12.12 -18.60 -2.58
N ILE A 268 -13.29 -18.38 -1.96
CA ILE A 268 -14.20 -17.30 -2.34
C ILE A 268 -13.59 -15.94 -2.02
N SER A 269 -13.89 -14.96 -2.86
CA SER A 269 -13.43 -13.58 -2.71
C SER A 269 -14.50 -12.70 -2.05
N ILE A 270 -14.04 -11.67 -1.35
CA ILE A 270 -14.85 -10.58 -0.84
C ILE A 270 -14.50 -9.28 -1.59
N GLY A 271 -15.53 -8.47 -1.83
CA GLY A 271 -15.33 -7.12 -2.34
C GLY A 271 -14.74 -7.04 -3.76
N PRO A 272 -14.03 -5.94 -4.08
CA PRO A 272 -13.56 -5.64 -5.43
C PRO A 272 -12.53 -6.61 -5.96
N LEU A 273 -12.52 -6.69 -7.29
CA LEU A 273 -11.41 -7.25 -8.04
C LEU A 273 -10.45 -6.14 -8.44
N SER A 274 -9.22 -6.54 -8.79
CA SER A 274 -8.29 -5.73 -9.56
C SER A 274 -7.86 -6.40 -10.85
N ALA A 275 -7.58 -5.68 -11.93
CA ALA A 275 -7.32 -6.25 -13.26
C ALA A 275 -6.18 -5.52 -13.99
N ALA A 276 -5.29 -6.29 -14.61
CA ALA A 276 -4.21 -5.76 -15.45
C ALA A 276 -3.90 -6.70 -16.62
N ALA A 277 -3.19 -6.18 -17.62
CA ALA A 277 -2.70 -6.97 -18.74
C ALA A 277 -1.31 -6.47 -19.18
N ASN A 278 -0.43 -7.39 -19.57
CA ASN A 278 0.90 -7.06 -20.12
C ASN A 278 1.06 -7.45 -21.59
N GLY A 279 -0.07 -7.56 -22.32
CA GLY A 279 -0.14 -8.00 -23.72
C GLY A 279 0.01 -9.51 -23.90
N SER A 280 0.77 -10.20 -23.04
CA SER A 280 0.92 -11.67 -23.08
C SER A 280 -0.02 -12.38 -22.13
N ASN A 281 -0.40 -11.75 -21.01
CA ASN A 281 -1.23 -12.32 -19.97
C ASN A 281 -2.29 -11.31 -19.49
N LEU A 282 -3.40 -11.87 -19.00
CA LEU A 282 -4.40 -11.17 -18.20
C LEU A 282 -4.22 -11.58 -16.74
N TYR A 283 -4.37 -10.61 -15.84
CA TYR A 283 -4.26 -10.79 -14.41
C TYR A 283 -5.54 -10.28 -13.74
N LEU A 284 -6.02 -11.02 -12.76
CA LEU A 284 -7.03 -10.57 -11.80
C LEU A 284 -6.50 -10.77 -10.40
N ALA A 285 -6.70 -9.80 -9.53
CA ALA A 285 -6.43 -9.92 -8.11
C ALA A 285 -7.73 -9.79 -7.31
N SER A 286 -7.82 -10.43 -6.15
CA SER A 286 -8.93 -10.29 -5.22
C SER A 286 -8.49 -10.56 -3.78
N LEU A 287 -9.37 -10.30 -2.82
CA LEU A 287 -9.16 -10.63 -1.40
C LEU A 287 -10.11 -11.74 -0.95
N THR A 288 -9.65 -12.65 -0.09
CA THR A 288 -10.53 -13.60 0.61
C THR A 288 -11.19 -12.96 1.84
N GLY A 289 -12.18 -13.63 2.42
CA GLY A 289 -12.79 -13.22 3.69
C GLY A 289 -11.81 -13.12 4.87
N THR A 290 -10.64 -13.75 4.77
CA THR A 290 -9.54 -13.68 5.76
C THR A 290 -8.43 -12.71 5.35
N GLY A 291 -8.64 -11.93 4.29
CA GLY A 291 -7.68 -10.94 3.79
C GLY A 291 -6.51 -11.52 2.99
N HIS A 292 -6.59 -12.76 2.51
CA HIS A 292 -5.54 -13.31 1.65
C HIS A 292 -5.64 -12.71 0.24
N VAL A 293 -4.49 -12.33 -0.32
CA VAL A 293 -4.39 -11.78 -1.67
C VAL A 293 -4.34 -12.91 -2.69
N GLN A 294 -5.39 -13.01 -3.51
CA GLN A 294 -5.51 -14.01 -4.56
C GLN A 294 -5.08 -13.39 -5.90
N LEU A 295 -4.27 -14.10 -6.68
CA LEU A 295 -3.91 -13.72 -8.05
C LEU A 295 -4.32 -14.82 -9.03
N PHE A 296 -5.17 -14.46 -9.99
CA PHE A 296 -5.54 -15.29 -11.13
C PHE A 296 -4.80 -14.82 -12.37
N THR A 297 -4.29 -15.75 -13.17
CA THR A 297 -3.54 -15.42 -14.39
C THR A 297 -3.91 -16.33 -15.54
N MET A 298 -4.06 -15.77 -16.74
CA MET A 298 -4.17 -16.54 -17.98
C MET A 298 -3.35 -15.90 -19.11
N SER A 299 -2.96 -16.69 -20.11
CA SER A 299 -2.41 -16.13 -21.34
C SER A 299 -3.49 -15.38 -22.14
N ALA A 300 -3.14 -14.20 -22.67
CA ALA A 300 -4.02 -13.39 -23.52
C ALA A 300 -4.41 -14.12 -24.83
N THR A 301 -3.52 -14.98 -25.35
CA THR A 301 -3.82 -15.83 -26.51
C THR A 301 -4.92 -16.83 -26.18
N SER A 302 -4.86 -17.45 -25.00
CA SER A 302 -5.92 -18.34 -24.51
C SER A 302 -7.22 -17.59 -24.24
N ALA A 303 -7.16 -16.33 -23.79
CA ALA A 303 -8.35 -15.49 -23.62
C ALA A 303 -9.05 -15.24 -24.95
N THR A 304 -8.27 -15.00 -26.01
CA THR A 304 -8.79 -14.85 -27.37
C THR A 304 -9.40 -16.16 -27.88
N GLN A 305 -8.81 -17.32 -27.59
CA GLN A 305 -9.38 -18.63 -27.96
C GLN A 305 -10.68 -18.94 -27.22
N VAL A 306 -10.78 -18.58 -25.93
CA VAL A 306 -12.01 -18.68 -25.13
C VAL A 306 -13.08 -17.75 -25.70
N ALA A 307 -12.74 -16.50 -26.01
CA ALA A 307 -13.66 -15.54 -26.63
C ALA A 307 -14.07 -15.94 -28.06
N LEU A 308 -13.25 -16.68 -28.80
CA LEU A 308 -13.62 -17.19 -30.13
C LEU A 308 -14.39 -18.53 -30.07
N GLY A 309 -14.63 -19.11 -28.89
CA GLY A 309 -15.31 -20.40 -28.73
C GLY A 309 -14.51 -21.60 -29.26
N LEU A 310 -13.23 -21.42 -29.57
CA LEU A 310 -12.38 -22.44 -30.21
C LEU A 310 -12.00 -23.59 -29.26
N SER A 311 -12.16 -23.40 -27.95
CA SER A 311 -11.91 -24.45 -26.95
C SER A 311 -12.97 -25.55 -26.93
N ALA A 312 -14.12 -25.37 -27.59
CA ALA A 312 -15.26 -26.31 -27.54
C ALA A 312 -15.48 -27.13 -28.84
N HIS A 313 -14.70 -26.92 -29.91
CA HIS A 313 -14.96 -27.53 -31.22
C HIS A 313 -13.94 -28.55 -31.75
N LEU A 314 -13.02 -29.05 -30.92
CA LEU A 314 -12.35 -30.33 -31.18
C LEU A 314 -13.08 -31.44 -30.43
N ALA A 315 -14.29 -31.76 -30.89
CA ALA A 315 -14.91 -33.06 -30.62
C ALA A 315 -14.09 -34.13 -31.36
N MET A 316 -13.00 -34.58 -30.77
CA MET A 316 -12.40 -35.86 -31.15
C MET A 316 -13.27 -37.00 -30.61
N PRO A 317 -13.49 -38.07 -31.39
CA PRO A 317 -14.26 -39.20 -30.92
C PRO A 317 -13.53 -39.89 -29.77
N ALA A 318 -14.22 -39.98 -28.63
CA ALA A 318 -13.98 -40.90 -27.51
C ALA A 318 -12.52 -41.28 -27.21
N VAL A 319 -11.78 -40.37 -26.57
CA VAL A 319 -10.64 -40.77 -25.73
C VAL A 319 -10.96 -40.42 -24.28
N LYS A 320 -11.01 -41.45 -23.42
CA LYS A 320 -11.15 -41.31 -21.97
C LYS A 320 -9.99 -40.47 -21.41
N SER A 321 -10.33 -39.40 -20.69
CA SER A 321 -9.47 -38.67 -19.75
C SER A 321 -8.09 -38.19 -20.24
N ALA A 322 -8.10 -37.06 -20.95
CA ALA A 322 -7.04 -36.07 -20.77
C ALA A 322 -7.72 -34.75 -20.37
N ARG A 323 -7.68 -34.42 -19.08
CA ARG A 323 -8.19 -33.16 -18.53
C ARG A 323 -7.38 -32.04 -19.20
N VAL A 324 -7.96 -31.32 -20.16
CA VAL A 324 -7.33 -30.10 -20.71
C VAL A 324 -7.13 -29.18 -19.50
N ALA A 325 -5.87 -28.86 -19.19
CA ALA A 325 -5.54 -27.99 -18.06
C ALA A 325 -6.25 -26.64 -18.26
N SER A 326 -6.86 -26.13 -17.18
CA SER A 326 -7.46 -24.80 -17.18
C SER A 326 -6.44 -23.76 -17.68
N PRO A 327 -6.81 -22.86 -18.61
CA PRO A 327 -5.92 -21.78 -19.03
C PRO A 327 -5.68 -20.76 -17.90
N TRP A 328 -6.54 -20.75 -16.88
CA TRP A 328 -6.38 -19.95 -15.67
C TRP A 328 -5.54 -20.68 -14.63
N LYS A 329 -4.62 -19.94 -14.01
CA LYS A 329 -3.82 -20.31 -12.84
C LYS A 329 -4.23 -19.45 -11.64
N TYR A 330 -4.03 -19.98 -10.44
CA TYR A 330 -4.26 -19.28 -9.18
C TYR A 330 -3.01 -19.35 -8.29
N SER A 331 -2.76 -18.26 -7.57
CA SER A 331 -1.75 -18.14 -6.53
C SER A 331 -2.33 -17.41 -5.32
N ASP A 332 -2.05 -17.90 -4.12
CA ASP A 332 -2.24 -17.16 -2.86
C ASP A 332 -0.95 -16.40 -2.56
N LEU A 333 -0.93 -15.09 -2.83
CA LEU A 333 0.27 -14.28 -2.63
C LEU A 333 0.61 -14.12 -1.15
N THR A 334 -0.39 -14.08 -0.27
CA THR A 334 -0.20 -14.00 1.18
C THR A 334 0.50 -15.25 1.73
N GLN A 335 0.23 -16.43 1.17
CA GLN A 335 0.95 -17.66 1.53
C GLN A 335 2.33 -17.78 0.87
N LEU A 336 2.47 -17.29 -0.36
CA LEU A 336 3.74 -17.37 -1.11
C LEU A 336 4.81 -16.42 -0.57
N ILE A 337 4.40 -15.30 0.00
CA ILE A 337 5.31 -14.27 0.51
C ILE A 337 5.36 -14.39 2.04
N VAL A 338 6.53 -14.79 2.54
CA VAL A 338 6.75 -14.91 3.98
C VAL A 338 6.57 -13.55 4.65
N GLY A 339 5.73 -13.52 5.68
CA GLY A 339 5.48 -12.32 6.47
C GLY A 339 4.40 -11.39 5.91
N SER A 340 3.65 -11.82 4.90
CA SER A 340 2.55 -11.03 4.33
C SER A 340 1.39 -10.84 5.32
N PRO A 341 0.90 -9.60 5.52
CA PRO A 341 -0.32 -9.38 6.29
C PRO A 341 -1.58 -9.83 5.56
N ALA A 342 -2.64 -10.01 6.34
CA ALA A 342 -4.01 -9.96 5.82
C ALA A 342 -4.33 -8.55 5.36
N TRP A 343 -4.97 -8.43 4.19
CA TRP A 343 -5.35 -7.16 3.57
C TRP A 343 -6.87 -6.93 3.64
N GLU A 344 -7.27 -5.67 3.52
CA GLU A 344 -8.67 -5.28 3.37
C GLU A 344 -8.85 -4.11 2.39
N GLY A 345 -10.10 -3.87 1.99
CA GLY A 345 -10.43 -2.76 1.10
C GLY A 345 -10.15 -3.04 -0.38
N GLN A 346 -9.87 -1.99 -1.14
CA GLN A 346 -9.51 -2.09 -2.56
C GLN A 346 -8.04 -2.44 -2.72
N ILE A 347 -7.75 -3.16 -3.81
CA ILE A 347 -6.39 -3.49 -4.24
C ILE A 347 -6.11 -2.91 -5.62
N PHE A 348 -4.87 -2.50 -5.82
CA PHE A 348 -4.35 -2.05 -7.10
C PHE A 348 -3.53 -3.17 -7.74
N LEU A 349 -3.63 -3.32 -9.05
CA LEU A 349 -2.89 -4.29 -9.83
C LEU A 349 -2.30 -3.60 -11.06
N SER A 350 -1.00 -3.79 -11.30
CA SER A 350 -0.36 -3.39 -12.54
C SER A 350 0.49 -4.52 -13.10
N ALA A 351 0.67 -4.54 -14.42
CA ALA A 351 1.47 -5.54 -15.08
C ALA A 351 2.23 -4.92 -16.26
N THR A 352 3.54 -5.15 -16.28
CA THR A 352 4.43 -4.88 -17.41
C THR A 352 4.89 -6.18 -18.04
N ALA A 353 5.65 -6.11 -19.12
CA ALA A 353 6.24 -7.29 -19.75
C ALA A 353 7.15 -8.10 -18.82
N THR A 354 7.73 -7.46 -17.78
CA THR A 354 8.74 -8.07 -16.91
C THR A 354 8.30 -8.21 -15.45
N LYS A 355 7.30 -7.45 -15.01
CA LYS A 355 6.93 -7.31 -13.60
C LYS A 355 5.41 -7.20 -13.40
N VAL A 356 4.90 -7.74 -12.30
CA VAL A 356 3.53 -7.58 -11.81
C VAL A 356 3.60 -6.98 -10.40
N ASP A 357 2.79 -5.96 -10.15
CA ASP A 357 2.66 -5.29 -8.85
C ASP A 357 1.23 -5.42 -8.35
N VAL A 358 1.08 -5.86 -7.10
CA VAL A 358 -0.20 -5.89 -6.39
C VAL A 358 -0.04 -5.03 -5.15
N ALA A 359 -0.79 -3.95 -5.02
CA ALA A 359 -0.72 -3.08 -3.86
C ALA A 359 -2.06 -3.04 -3.12
N GLY A 360 -2.02 -2.89 -1.80
CA GLY A 360 -3.21 -2.93 -0.96
C GLY A 360 -2.93 -2.56 0.48
N ARG A 361 -4.00 -2.42 1.26
CA ARG A 361 -3.95 -1.98 2.66
C ARG A 361 -3.97 -3.19 3.60
N ALA A 362 -3.07 -3.22 4.58
CA ALA A 362 -3.10 -4.21 5.65
C ALA A 362 -4.30 -3.99 6.59
N ALA A 363 -5.00 -5.06 6.97
CA ALA A 363 -6.24 -5.00 7.73
C ALA A 363 -6.07 -4.48 9.18
N ASN A 364 -4.98 -4.88 9.86
CA ASN A 364 -4.82 -4.58 11.28
C ASN A 364 -4.35 -3.13 11.54
N TRP A 365 -3.45 -2.62 10.70
CA TRP A 365 -2.73 -1.37 10.95
C TRP A 365 -2.96 -0.29 9.88
N GLY A 366 -3.57 -0.68 8.75
CA GLY A 366 -3.84 0.23 7.65
C GLY A 366 -2.63 0.66 6.84
N ASP A 367 -1.46 0.05 7.07
CA ASP A 367 -0.25 0.31 6.30
C ASP A 367 -0.42 -0.14 4.83
N LEU A 368 0.20 0.59 3.90
CA LEU A 368 0.19 0.27 2.48
C LEU A 368 1.30 -0.73 2.16
N TYR A 369 0.95 -1.79 1.45
CA TYR A 369 1.88 -2.81 0.99
C TYR A 369 1.92 -2.89 -0.53
N ASP A 370 3.08 -3.24 -1.08
CA ASP A 370 3.28 -3.62 -2.47
C ASP A 370 3.91 -5.01 -2.56
N TYR A 371 3.27 -5.90 -3.31
CA TYR A 371 3.78 -7.21 -3.70
C TYR A 371 4.29 -7.14 -5.14
N THR A 372 5.60 -7.29 -5.29
CA THR A 372 6.26 -7.28 -6.60
C THR A 372 6.61 -8.71 -7.00
N GLY A 373 6.18 -9.13 -8.19
CA GLY A 373 6.53 -10.41 -8.81
C GLY A 373 7.25 -10.22 -10.14
N LEU A 374 8.38 -10.90 -10.36
CA LEU A 374 9.06 -10.93 -11.66
C LEU A 374 8.46 -12.02 -12.55
N VAL A 375 7.92 -11.63 -13.71
CA VAL A 375 7.22 -12.53 -14.65
C VAL A 375 8.09 -13.73 -15.04
N ALA A 376 9.42 -13.54 -15.14
CA ALA A 376 10.37 -14.59 -15.51
C ALA A 376 10.81 -15.52 -14.37
N LYS A 377 10.61 -15.16 -13.09
CA LYS A 377 11.27 -15.84 -11.96
C LYS A 377 10.32 -16.46 -10.93
N SER A 378 9.01 -16.27 -11.00
CA SER A 378 8.02 -16.77 -10.02
C SER A 378 8.25 -16.38 -8.55
N THR A 379 9.31 -15.63 -8.26
CA THR A 379 9.63 -15.10 -6.93
C THR A 379 8.89 -13.80 -6.70
N TRP A 380 8.30 -13.68 -5.51
CA TRP A 380 7.61 -12.49 -5.04
C TRP A 380 8.36 -11.84 -3.88
N THR A 381 8.28 -10.52 -3.80
CA THR A 381 8.78 -9.72 -2.68
C THR A 381 7.68 -8.83 -2.16
N SER A 382 7.68 -8.54 -0.85
CA SER A 382 6.80 -7.56 -0.22
C SER A 382 7.58 -6.36 0.27
N ALA A 383 7.00 -5.18 0.11
CA ALA A 383 7.44 -3.94 0.73
C ALA A 383 6.29 -3.34 1.56
N ASP A 384 6.58 -2.94 2.80
CA ASP A 384 5.71 -2.05 3.58
C ASP A 384 5.99 -0.62 3.08
N VAL A 385 5.20 -0.18 2.11
CA VAL A 385 5.34 1.14 1.46
C VAL A 385 5.18 2.25 2.47
N SER A 386 4.29 2.05 3.45
CA SER A 386 4.08 2.98 4.55
C SER A 386 5.38 3.17 5.34
N LEU A 387 5.98 2.10 5.87
CA LEU A 387 7.26 2.19 6.58
C LEU A 387 8.39 2.71 5.69
N ASP A 388 8.57 2.15 4.49
CA ASP A 388 9.69 2.43 3.60
C ASP A 388 9.73 3.88 3.18
N SER A 389 8.57 4.52 3.05
CA SER A 389 8.46 5.95 2.74
C SER A 389 8.50 6.86 3.97
N SER A 390 8.61 6.29 5.18
CA SER A 390 8.31 6.95 6.45
C SER A 390 6.88 7.47 6.52
N ALA A 391 5.98 7.01 5.63
CA ALA A 391 4.55 7.25 5.71
C ALA A 391 3.96 6.36 6.78
N THR A 392 3.94 6.92 7.95
CA THR A 392 3.31 6.35 9.10
C THR A 392 1.78 6.40 9.02
N ASN A 393 1.05 6.57 7.92
CA ASN A 393 -0.41 6.74 8.02
C ASN A 393 -1.19 5.43 7.84
N SER A 394 -2.37 5.31 8.47
CA SER A 394 -3.39 4.35 8.00
C SER A 394 -3.91 4.91 6.68
N VAL A 395 -3.61 4.19 5.62
CA VAL A 395 -4.21 4.43 4.31
C VAL A 395 -5.72 4.23 4.43
N ALA A 396 -6.49 5.00 3.68
CA ALA A 396 -7.93 4.78 3.57
C ALA A 396 -8.19 3.43 2.90
N ALA A 397 -9.45 2.98 2.86
CA ALA A 397 -9.80 1.66 2.34
C ALA A 397 -9.50 1.41 0.84
N GLY A 398 -8.79 2.31 0.14
CA GLY A 398 -8.42 2.10 -1.25
C GLY A 398 -7.10 2.72 -1.66
N VAL A 399 -6.41 2.00 -2.56
CA VAL A 399 -5.18 2.41 -3.24
C VAL A 399 -5.37 2.35 -4.75
N THR A 400 -4.79 3.33 -5.44
CA THR A 400 -4.63 3.34 -6.89
C THR A 400 -3.17 3.53 -7.26
N GLY A 401 -2.81 3.31 -8.51
CA GLY A 401 -1.47 3.60 -8.98
C GLY A 401 -1.38 3.79 -10.49
N VAL A 402 -0.21 4.22 -10.93
CA VAL A 402 0.17 4.32 -12.33
C VAL A 402 1.63 3.92 -12.53
N LEU A 403 1.95 3.55 -13.76
CA LEU A 403 3.33 3.40 -14.22
C LEU A 403 3.73 4.67 -14.99
N ASP A 404 4.55 5.50 -14.36
CA ASP A 404 5.20 6.67 -14.98
C ASP A 404 6.52 6.20 -15.60
N GLY A 405 6.47 5.73 -16.84
CA GLY A 405 7.55 4.94 -17.43
C GLY A 405 7.72 3.60 -16.71
N SER A 406 8.89 3.35 -16.12
CA SER A 406 9.15 2.15 -15.30
C SER A 406 8.89 2.35 -13.80
N ILE A 407 8.51 3.57 -13.38
CA ILE A 407 8.36 3.93 -11.98
C ILE A 407 6.91 3.69 -11.55
N LEU A 408 6.71 2.83 -10.56
CA LEU A 408 5.43 2.67 -9.91
C LEU A 408 5.17 3.85 -8.98
N ARG A 409 4.03 4.51 -9.19
CA ARG A 409 3.48 5.52 -8.29
C ARG A 409 2.17 5.01 -7.73
N LEU A 410 2.05 4.98 -6.41
CA LEU A 410 0.80 4.67 -5.72
C LEU A 410 0.20 5.95 -5.15
N PHE A 411 -1.12 6.02 -5.10
CA PHE A 411 -1.85 7.12 -4.50
C PHE A 411 -2.91 6.55 -3.57
N ALA A 412 -3.01 7.17 -2.40
CA ALA A 412 -4.06 6.82 -1.47
C ALA A 412 -4.42 8.01 -0.59
N ALA A 413 -5.69 8.10 -0.25
CA ALA A 413 -6.14 9.00 0.81
C ALA A 413 -5.66 8.46 2.16
N SER A 414 -5.30 9.34 3.09
CA SER A 414 -4.79 8.91 4.39
C SER A 414 -5.10 9.92 5.48
N ALA A 415 -5.37 9.45 6.69
CA ALA A 415 -5.50 10.32 7.85
C ALA A 415 -4.11 10.66 8.43
N GLY A 416 -3.91 11.92 8.81
CA GLY A 416 -2.72 12.39 9.53
C GLY A 416 -1.62 13.00 8.66
N VAL A 417 -0.77 13.82 9.27
CA VAL A 417 0.42 14.41 8.63
C VAL A 417 1.58 13.42 8.75
N ILE A 418 2.25 13.14 7.63
CA ILE A 418 3.46 12.33 7.60
C ILE A 418 4.66 13.22 7.92
N THR A 419 5.43 12.86 8.93
CA THR A 419 6.73 13.46 9.18
C THR A 419 7.82 12.51 8.72
N GLN A 420 8.63 12.96 7.76
CA GLN A 420 9.78 12.19 7.28
C GLN A 420 10.85 12.10 8.38
N GLY A 421 11.74 11.11 8.29
CA GLY A 421 12.83 10.89 9.27
C GLY A 421 13.65 12.14 9.59
N GLY A 422 14.42 12.10 10.68
CA GLY A 422 15.12 13.27 11.20
C GLY A 422 15.65 13.05 12.61
N VAL A 423 15.59 14.09 13.43
CA VAL A 423 15.99 14.06 14.85
C VAL A 423 14.75 14.18 15.72
N GLY A 424 14.52 13.18 16.56
CA GLY A 424 13.44 13.12 17.54
C GLY A 424 13.91 13.16 18.98
N VAL A 425 13.03 12.69 19.86
CA VAL A 425 13.27 12.59 21.30
C VAL A 425 13.15 11.17 21.80
N TYR A 426 14.01 10.81 22.77
CA TYR A 426 14.04 9.50 23.42
C TYR A 426 13.81 9.61 24.92
N ALA A 427 12.98 8.71 25.45
CA ALA A 427 12.74 8.48 26.87
C ALA A 427 12.35 9.76 27.65
N ILE A 428 11.56 10.65 27.03
CA ILE A 428 10.97 11.80 27.70
C ILE A 428 9.79 11.38 28.60
N PRO A 429 9.39 12.21 29.60
CA PRO A 429 8.28 11.89 30.47
C PRO A 429 6.96 11.63 29.71
N SER A 430 6.20 10.62 30.12
CA SER A 430 5.01 10.19 29.38
C SER A 430 3.90 11.24 29.30
N GLN A 431 3.80 12.13 30.30
CA GLN A 431 2.87 13.26 30.25
C GLN A 431 3.18 14.28 29.14
N ASP A 432 4.42 14.31 28.64
CA ASP A 432 4.87 15.27 27.63
C ASP A 432 4.77 14.72 26.20
N TRP A 433 4.39 13.46 25.98
CA TRP A 433 4.32 12.89 24.63
C TRP A 433 3.34 13.62 23.71
N GLY A 434 2.12 13.90 24.19
CA GLY A 434 1.16 14.69 23.41
C GLY A 434 1.68 16.09 23.06
N ARG A 435 2.48 16.68 23.96
CA ARG A 435 3.14 17.97 23.73
C ARG A 435 4.29 17.84 22.72
N ALA A 436 5.12 16.80 22.81
CA ALA A 436 6.18 16.54 21.85
C ALA A 436 5.66 16.38 20.42
N ILE A 437 4.54 15.67 20.27
CA ILE A 437 3.82 15.54 19.00
C ILE A 437 3.31 16.91 18.52
N ALA A 438 2.72 17.71 19.42
CA ALA A 438 2.20 19.03 19.08
C ALA A 438 3.30 20.02 18.66
N ASP A 439 4.43 20.00 19.38
CA ASP A 439 5.60 20.85 19.16
C ASP A 439 6.36 20.47 17.88
N GLY A 440 6.08 19.29 17.30
CA GLY A 440 6.54 18.91 15.96
C GLY A 440 7.80 18.07 15.92
N TRP A 441 8.12 17.33 16.99
CA TRP A 441 9.17 16.32 16.93
C TRP A 441 8.79 15.21 15.93
N PRO A 442 9.63 14.93 14.90
CA PRO A 442 9.31 13.98 13.83
C PRO A 442 9.38 12.50 14.27
N ILE A 443 10.11 12.24 15.36
CA ILE A 443 10.32 10.91 15.93
C ILE A 443 10.13 11.02 17.45
N ILE A 444 9.39 10.08 18.01
CA ILE A 444 9.21 9.95 19.45
C ILE A 444 9.51 8.50 19.82
N SER A 445 10.18 8.33 20.94
CA SER A 445 10.61 7.02 21.39
C SER A 445 10.58 6.89 22.89
N GLU A 446 10.35 5.66 23.33
CA GLU A 446 10.10 5.31 24.72
C GLU A 446 10.61 3.90 25.02
N THR A 447 10.66 3.58 26.31
CA THR A 447 10.96 2.24 26.80
C THR A 447 9.63 1.52 27.04
N GLY A 448 9.27 0.59 26.15
CA GLY A 448 8.01 -0.15 26.18
C GLY A 448 7.90 -1.15 27.33
N GLY A 449 9.02 -1.69 27.82
CA GLY A 449 9.05 -2.62 28.94
C GLY A 449 10.46 -2.83 29.50
N LEU A 450 10.55 -3.55 30.63
CA LEU A 450 11.82 -3.85 31.30
C LEU A 450 12.14 -5.36 31.30
N GLY A 451 13.42 -5.69 31.45
CA GLY A 451 13.87 -7.07 31.55
C GLY A 451 13.36 -7.78 32.81
N THR A 452 13.11 -9.09 32.71
CA THR A 452 12.66 -9.93 33.83
C THR A 452 13.56 -11.15 34.05
N LEU A 453 13.68 -11.59 35.30
CA LEU A 453 14.50 -12.76 35.70
C LEU A 453 13.94 -14.13 35.25
N LYS A 454 12.76 -14.15 34.65
CA LYS A 454 12.04 -15.35 34.20
C LYS A 454 11.37 -15.09 32.86
N ALA A 455 11.09 -16.15 32.12
CA ALA A 455 10.28 -16.09 30.89
C ALA A 455 8.99 -15.27 31.14
N PRO A 456 8.62 -14.36 30.24
CA PRO A 456 9.14 -14.20 28.87
C PRO A 456 10.40 -13.31 28.74
N TRP A 457 11.09 -13.02 29.84
CA TRP A 457 12.37 -12.27 29.91
C TRP A 457 12.26 -10.76 29.67
N VAL A 458 11.04 -10.30 29.44
CA VAL A 458 10.62 -8.91 29.30
C VAL A 458 9.24 -8.77 29.95
N GLY A 459 8.89 -7.57 30.41
CA GLY A 459 7.57 -7.33 30.96
C GLY A 459 7.32 -5.88 31.37
N PHE A 460 6.06 -5.57 31.62
CA PHE A 460 5.68 -4.32 32.28
C PHE A 460 5.94 -4.47 33.78
N THR A 461 7.07 -3.95 34.27
CA THR A 461 7.43 -4.06 35.70
C THR A 461 6.69 -3.05 36.57
N THR A 462 6.37 -1.88 36.02
CA THR A 462 5.68 -0.78 36.72
C THR A 462 4.21 -0.61 36.35
N ALA A 463 3.81 -1.03 35.14
CA ALA A 463 2.40 -0.99 34.72
C ALA A 463 1.69 -2.30 35.09
N LYS A 464 0.45 -2.21 35.61
CA LYS A 464 -0.32 -3.39 36.04
C LYS A 464 -1.12 -4.02 34.91
N THR A 465 -1.40 -3.24 33.85
CA THR A 465 -2.18 -3.67 32.69
C THR A 465 -1.56 -3.14 31.41
N LEU A 466 -1.95 -3.73 30.27
CA LEU A 466 -1.57 -3.26 28.94
C LEU A 466 -1.88 -1.78 28.74
N THR A 467 -3.05 -1.31 29.18
CA THR A 467 -3.52 0.06 28.95
C THR A 467 -2.77 1.11 29.78
N GLU A 468 -1.96 0.67 30.73
CA GLU A 468 -1.07 1.50 31.54
C GLU A 468 0.38 1.43 31.06
N SER A 469 0.71 0.58 30.09
CA SER A 469 2.08 0.43 29.62
C SER A 469 2.56 1.68 28.88
N PRO A 470 3.86 2.02 28.98
CA PRO A 470 4.42 3.15 28.24
C PRO A 470 4.13 3.06 26.74
N ASP A 471 4.33 1.89 26.16
CA ASP A 471 4.13 1.63 24.74
C ASP A 471 2.67 1.90 24.30
N PHE A 472 1.69 1.37 25.04
CA PHE A 472 0.27 1.63 24.76
C PHE A 472 -0.09 3.11 24.87
N LEU A 473 0.41 3.78 25.91
CA LEU A 473 0.15 5.21 26.15
C LEU A 473 0.76 6.09 25.05
N MET A 474 1.89 5.68 24.45
CA MET A 474 2.48 6.37 23.29
C MET A 474 1.56 6.25 22.08
N GLY A 475 1.12 5.03 21.75
CA GLY A 475 0.15 4.79 20.68
C GLY A 475 -1.15 5.57 20.88
N GLN A 476 -1.63 5.70 22.13
CA GLN A 476 -2.79 6.52 22.46
C GLN A 476 -2.54 8.02 22.22
N ALA A 477 -1.35 8.53 22.56
CA ALA A 477 -0.98 9.92 22.31
C ALA A 477 -0.97 10.25 20.81
N LEU A 478 -0.36 9.38 20.00
CA LEU A 478 -0.35 9.48 18.53
C LEU A 478 -1.78 9.45 17.96
N THR A 479 -2.58 8.46 18.38
CA THR A 479 -3.98 8.31 17.95
C THR A 479 -4.80 9.58 18.25
N ARG A 480 -4.66 10.16 19.45
CA ARG A 480 -5.37 11.39 19.84
C ARG A 480 -4.90 12.62 19.09
N ALA A 481 -3.62 12.73 18.80
CA ALA A 481 -3.06 13.84 18.04
C ALA A 481 -3.48 13.82 16.57
N ASN A 482 -4.04 12.71 16.08
CA ASN A 482 -4.29 12.47 14.66
C ASN A 482 -3.03 12.74 13.81
N LYS A 483 -1.87 12.44 14.39
CA LYS A 483 -0.55 12.45 13.76
C LYS A 483 0.04 11.06 13.94
N ARG A 484 0.90 10.64 13.03
CA ARG A 484 1.67 9.41 13.24
C ARG A 484 3.15 9.80 13.13
N GLU A 485 3.66 10.52 14.13
CA GLU A 485 5.11 10.72 14.22
C GLU A 485 5.81 9.36 14.24
N THR A 486 7.06 9.28 13.79
CA THR A 486 7.78 8.00 13.80
C THR A 486 7.93 7.51 15.24
N TRP A 487 7.43 6.32 15.52
CA TRP A 487 7.42 5.73 16.85
C TRP A 487 8.48 4.63 16.96
N LEU A 488 9.50 4.83 17.80
CA LEU A 488 10.51 3.80 18.10
C LEU A 488 10.28 3.25 19.51
N SER A 489 9.97 1.95 19.58
CA SER A 489 9.65 1.29 20.83
C SER A 489 10.78 0.39 21.31
N PHE A 490 11.42 0.75 22.43
CA PHE A 490 12.56 0.02 22.99
C PHE A 490 12.11 -0.94 24.09
N TRP A 491 12.47 -2.21 23.98
CA TRP A 491 12.09 -3.24 24.95
C TRP A 491 13.32 -3.86 25.58
N THR A 492 13.51 -3.58 26.87
CA THR A 492 14.62 -4.19 27.59
C THR A 492 14.34 -5.69 27.79
N VAL A 493 15.19 -6.54 27.24
CA VAL A 493 15.08 -8.01 27.30
C VAL A 493 16.21 -8.56 28.14
N SER A 494 15.95 -9.60 28.94
CA SER A 494 16.97 -10.29 29.74
C SER A 494 17.53 -11.53 29.04
N GLY A 495 18.83 -11.75 29.20
CA GLY A 495 19.52 -12.93 28.70
C GLY A 495 19.45 -14.14 29.64
N PRO A 496 20.03 -15.27 29.24
CA PRO A 496 20.21 -16.43 30.09
C PRO A 496 21.06 -16.10 31.32
N LEU A 497 20.56 -16.44 32.51
CA LEU A 497 21.28 -16.27 33.76
C LEU A 497 22.55 -17.14 33.77
N THR A 498 23.63 -16.64 34.38
CA THR A 498 24.88 -17.39 34.57
C THR A 498 24.76 -18.36 35.77
N PRO A 499 25.43 -19.54 35.76
CA PRO A 499 26.51 -19.94 34.84
C PRO A 499 26.18 -21.12 33.88
N ALA A 500 25.03 -21.78 33.96
CA ALA A 500 24.81 -23.07 33.26
C ALA A 500 24.04 -23.00 31.92
N THR A 501 23.54 -21.81 31.53
CA THR A 501 22.52 -21.69 30.46
C THR A 501 22.94 -20.87 29.23
N GLN A 502 24.19 -20.39 29.15
CA GLN A 502 24.64 -19.58 28.00
C GLN A 502 25.02 -20.44 26.79
N THR A 503 24.05 -20.69 25.92
CA THR A 503 24.24 -21.31 24.61
C THR A 503 23.50 -20.50 23.56
N THR A 504 23.90 -20.62 22.28
CA THR A 504 23.16 -19.99 21.18
C THR A 504 21.69 -20.39 21.16
N ALA A 505 21.37 -21.66 21.47
CA ALA A 505 19.99 -22.12 21.60
C ALA A 505 19.22 -21.40 22.72
N SER A 506 19.85 -21.15 23.87
CA SER A 506 19.21 -20.41 24.97
C SER A 506 18.99 -18.94 24.60
N TYR A 507 19.98 -18.27 24.00
CA TYR A 507 19.81 -16.89 23.54
C TYR A 507 18.72 -16.76 22.48
N TYR A 508 18.68 -17.69 21.52
CA TYR A 508 17.58 -17.75 20.56
C TYR A 508 16.23 -17.92 21.25
N SER A 509 16.11 -18.85 22.19
CA SER A 509 14.86 -19.08 22.92
C SER A 509 14.43 -17.87 23.75
N HIS A 510 15.37 -17.14 24.36
CA HIS A 510 15.07 -15.93 25.13
C HIS A 510 14.57 -14.81 24.21
N GLY A 511 15.30 -14.53 23.13
CA GLY A 511 14.87 -13.57 22.12
C GLY A 511 13.50 -13.92 21.53
N PHE A 512 13.27 -15.19 21.20
CA PHE A 512 12.01 -15.67 20.64
C PHE A 512 10.83 -15.46 21.60
N LEU A 513 10.95 -15.91 22.85
CA LEU A 513 9.87 -15.76 23.83
C LEU A 513 9.60 -14.30 24.18
N ALA A 514 10.64 -13.47 24.24
CA ALA A 514 10.50 -12.04 24.46
C ALA A 514 9.79 -11.36 23.29
N GLY A 515 10.25 -11.61 22.05
CA GLY A 515 9.64 -11.07 20.83
C GLY A 515 8.18 -11.49 20.69
N GLN A 516 7.89 -12.78 20.93
CA GLN A 516 6.51 -13.28 20.89
C GLN A 516 5.63 -12.59 21.92
N TRP A 517 6.10 -12.42 23.16
CA TRP A 517 5.33 -11.75 24.20
C TRP A 517 5.08 -10.28 23.88
N VAL A 518 6.09 -9.56 23.38
CA VAL A 518 5.99 -8.15 22.98
C VAL A 518 4.99 -7.97 21.84
N ALA A 519 5.09 -8.77 20.77
CA ALA A 519 4.14 -8.71 19.67
C ALA A 519 2.71 -9.01 20.14
N GLN A 520 2.51 -9.97 21.05
CA GLN A 520 1.20 -10.25 21.63
C GLN A 520 0.62 -9.08 22.43
N GLN A 521 1.47 -8.22 23.01
CA GLN A 521 1.01 -7.01 23.68
C GLN A 521 0.58 -5.97 22.64
N ILE A 522 1.42 -5.73 21.63
CA ILE A 522 1.15 -4.76 20.56
C ILE A 522 -0.12 -5.12 19.79
N ASP A 523 -0.32 -6.39 19.45
CA ASP A 523 -1.52 -6.90 18.78
C ASP A 523 -2.82 -6.62 19.54
N GLN A 524 -2.76 -6.38 20.85
CA GLN A 524 -3.96 -6.07 21.63
C GLN A 524 -4.33 -4.59 21.59
N TYR A 525 -3.46 -3.69 21.11
CA TYR A 525 -3.68 -2.24 21.15
C TYR A 525 -4.95 -1.81 20.41
N HIS A 526 -5.21 -2.42 19.25
CA HIS A 526 -6.40 -2.10 18.45
C HIS A 526 -7.70 -2.47 19.17
N LEU A 527 -7.69 -3.51 20.02
CA LEU A 527 -8.84 -3.91 20.85
C LEU A 527 -9.20 -2.84 21.90
N HIS A 528 -8.27 -1.91 22.17
CA HIS A 528 -8.43 -0.80 23.10
C HIS A 528 -8.45 0.57 22.40
N GLY A 529 -8.70 0.59 21.09
CA GLY A 529 -8.88 1.83 20.30
C GLY A 529 -7.58 2.52 19.88
N VAL A 530 -6.43 1.86 20.05
CA VAL A 530 -5.14 2.33 19.54
C VAL A 530 -4.87 1.59 18.22
N ASN A 531 -5.23 2.20 17.10
CA ASN A 531 -5.12 1.60 15.76
C ASN A 531 -3.80 1.96 15.07
N VAL A 532 -2.73 2.05 15.86
CA VAL A 532 -1.38 2.37 15.42
C VAL A 532 -0.41 1.47 16.17
N LYS A 533 0.63 1.01 15.49
CA LYS A 533 1.73 0.22 16.06
C LYS A 533 3.06 0.98 15.96
N PRO A 534 4.10 0.58 16.71
CA PRO A 534 5.44 1.14 16.54
C PRO A 534 5.94 0.97 15.12
N ASN A 535 6.71 1.95 14.65
CA ASN A 535 7.43 1.81 13.38
C ASN A 535 8.57 0.82 13.49
N TRP A 536 9.23 0.80 14.66
CA TRP A 536 10.29 -0.14 14.99
C TRP A 536 10.08 -0.70 16.40
N VAL A 537 10.23 -2.02 16.54
CA VAL A 537 10.22 -2.72 17.82
C VAL A 537 11.65 -3.18 18.10
N ILE A 538 12.31 -2.46 19.00
CA ILE A 538 13.76 -2.48 19.16
C ILE A 538 14.09 -3.32 20.39
N LEU A 539 14.86 -4.39 20.19
CA LEU A 539 15.46 -5.13 21.29
C LEU A 539 16.48 -4.23 21.97
N ASP A 540 16.27 -3.96 23.25
CA ASP A 540 17.23 -3.35 24.13
C ASP A 540 17.84 -4.47 25.02
N PRO A 541 19.13 -4.78 24.88
CA PRO A 541 19.75 -5.86 25.64
C PRO A 541 20.13 -5.47 27.08
N GLU A 542 19.72 -4.30 27.58
CA GLU A 542 20.07 -3.82 28.92
C GLU A 542 19.39 -4.56 30.10
N GLY A 543 18.92 -5.79 29.89
CA GLY A 543 18.29 -6.61 30.92
C GLY A 543 19.26 -7.40 31.82
N TYR A 544 18.69 -8.29 32.63
CA TYR A 544 19.44 -9.17 33.52
C TYR A 544 20.29 -10.19 32.73
N PRO A 545 21.42 -10.68 33.29
CA PRO A 545 21.87 -10.47 34.68
C PRO A 545 22.77 -9.25 34.93
N ASP A 546 23.31 -8.60 33.91
CA ASP A 546 24.42 -7.65 34.03
C ASP A 546 24.20 -6.31 33.32
N ASN A 547 22.94 -5.98 33.01
CA ASN A 547 22.57 -4.79 32.24
C ASN A 547 23.08 -4.82 30.79
N HIS A 548 23.48 -5.99 30.29
CA HIS A 548 23.79 -6.28 28.89
C HIS A 548 23.32 -7.70 28.50
N SER A 549 22.40 -8.30 29.27
CA SER A 549 21.89 -9.65 29.02
C SER A 549 22.97 -10.75 28.94
N ALA A 550 24.12 -10.49 29.56
CA ALA A 550 25.35 -11.25 29.42
C ALA A 550 25.76 -11.51 27.96
N LEU A 551 25.41 -10.59 27.06
CA LEU A 551 25.83 -10.59 25.65
C LEU A 551 27.24 -10.01 25.47
N ASP A 552 27.83 -9.49 26.54
CA ASP A 552 29.18 -8.95 26.52
C ASP A 552 30.24 -9.94 26.98
N ALA A 553 31.27 -10.09 26.15
CA ALA A 553 32.47 -10.80 26.52
C ALA A 553 33.20 -10.02 27.63
N PRO A 554 33.71 -10.69 28.68
CA PRO A 554 34.50 -10.03 29.72
C PRO A 554 35.66 -9.22 29.13
N ALA A 555 35.97 -8.07 29.73
CA ALA A 555 37.05 -7.20 29.26
C ALA A 555 38.39 -7.96 29.13
N GLY A 556 39.11 -7.71 28.04
CA GLY A 556 40.38 -8.41 27.74
C GLY A 556 40.23 -9.83 27.17
N SER A 557 39.01 -10.24 26.83
CA SER A 557 38.72 -11.54 26.21
C SER A 557 39.51 -11.83 24.94
N SER A 558 39.82 -13.11 24.73
CA SER A 558 40.47 -13.59 23.50
C SER A 558 39.56 -13.40 22.27
N LYS A 559 40.15 -13.39 21.07
CA LYS A 559 39.38 -13.36 19.81
C LYS A 559 38.36 -14.49 19.71
N ALA A 560 38.70 -15.69 20.20
CA ALA A 560 37.79 -16.85 20.18
C ALA A 560 36.60 -16.64 21.13
N THR A 561 36.83 -16.02 22.29
CA THR A 561 35.77 -15.65 23.23
C THR A 561 34.87 -14.59 22.60
N ILE A 562 35.43 -13.52 22.02
CA ILE A 562 34.62 -12.48 21.34
C ILE A 562 33.76 -13.09 20.21
N ALA A 563 34.32 -13.99 19.40
CA ALA A 563 33.58 -14.70 18.36
C ALA A 563 32.44 -15.56 18.91
N LYS A 564 32.61 -16.18 20.09
CA LYS A 564 31.55 -16.91 20.79
C LYS A 564 30.38 -16.00 21.17
N TYR A 565 30.66 -14.81 21.72
CA TYR A 565 29.64 -13.82 22.09
C TYR A 565 28.97 -13.18 20.87
N ALA A 566 29.68 -13.01 19.75
CA ALA A 566 29.06 -12.65 18.47
C ALA A 566 28.01 -13.69 18.02
N GLY A 567 28.26 -14.98 18.30
CA GLY A 567 27.26 -16.04 18.12
C GLY A 567 26.04 -15.90 19.03
N TYR A 568 26.22 -15.45 20.27
CA TYR A 568 25.11 -15.18 21.20
C TYR A 568 24.24 -14.01 20.75
N TRP A 569 24.86 -12.90 20.34
CA TRP A 569 24.18 -11.77 19.69
C TRP A 569 23.36 -12.22 18.50
N THR A 570 23.99 -12.91 17.54
CA THR A 570 23.31 -13.42 16.33
C THR A 570 22.10 -14.28 16.68
N ALA A 571 22.23 -15.16 17.67
CA ALA A 571 21.14 -16.04 18.10
C ALA A 571 20.00 -15.27 18.78
N MET A 572 20.32 -14.34 19.68
CA MET A 572 19.34 -13.48 20.37
C MET A 572 18.54 -12.64 19.37
N LEU A 573 19.23 -11.99 18.42
CA LEU A 573 18.61 -11.16 17.38
C LEU A 573 17.73 -11.98 16.44
N SER A 574 18.19 -13.18 16.05
CA SER A 574 17.39 -14.10 15.24
C SER A 574 16.15 -14.59 15.98
N GLY A 575 16.28 -14.87 17.28
CA GLY A 575 15.16 -15.23 18.13
C GLY A 575 14.14 -14.10 18.23
N TRP A 576 14.60 -12.89 18.55
CA TRP A 576 13.78 -11.67 18.66
C TRP A 576 12.93 -11.44 17.41
N ALA A 577 13.57 -11.40 16.24
CA ALA A 577 12.86 -11.22 14.98
C ALA A 577 11.85 -12.35 14.72
N ALA A 578 12.25 -13.61 14.91
CA ALA A 578 11.36 -14.75 14.72
C ALA A 578 10.16 -14.74 15.69
N GLY A 579 10.36 -14.29 16.93
CA GLY A 579 9.30 -14.16 17.94
C GLY A 579 8.26 -13.12 17.56
N LEU A 580 8.71 -11.92 17.13
CA LEU A 580 7.82 -10.86 16.65
C LEU A 580 7.03 -11.33 15.42
N THR A 581 7.73 -11.83 14.39
CA THR A 581 7.12 -12.29 13.13
C THR A 581 6.16 -13.47 13.31
N ASN A 582 6.34 -14.28 14.35
CA ASN A 582 5.44 -15.39 14.65
C ASN A 582 4.02 -14.94 15.05
N VAL A 583 3.89 -13.71 15.55
CA VAL A 583 2.63 -13.14 16.04
C VAL A 583 2.11 -12.12 15.03
N ASP A 584 2.92 -11.10 14.74
CA ASP A 584 2.62 -10.09 13.74
C ASP A 584 3.82 -9.88 12.81
N PRO A 585 3.74 -10.40 11.58
CA PRO A 585 4.83 -10.27 10.62
C PRO A 585 5.01 -8.85 10.08
N THR A 586 4.10 -7.94 10.40
CA THR A 586 4.20 -6.52 10.01
C THR A 586 4.94 -5.66 11.02
N LEU A 587 5.39 -6.24 12.14
CA LEU A 587 6.29 -5.54 13.06
C LEU A 587 7.71 -5.55 12.52
N HIS A 588 8.41 -4.43 12.69
CA HIS A 588 9.77 -4.26 12.18
C HIS A 588 10.79 -4.41 13.31
N PRO A 589 11.47 -5.57 13.42
CA PRO A 589 12.48 -5.79 14.45
C PRO A 589 13.70 -4.91 14.20
N GLY A 590 14.13 -4.18 15.23
CA GLY A 590 15.45 -3.56 15.31
C GLY A 590 16.18 -4.01 16.57
N PHE A 591 17.42 -3.55 16.75
CA PHE A 591 18.13 -3.70 18.02
C PHE A 591 18.96 -2.47 18.38
N TYR A 592 19.13 -2.29 19.67
CA TYR A 592 19.95 -1.25 20.28
C TYR A 592 21.31 -1.83 20.66
N ALA A 593 22.37 -1.05 20.40
CA ALA A 593 23.73 -1.41 20.78
C ALA A 593 24.60 -0.16 20.92
N SER A 594 25.60 -0.21 21.77
CA SER A 594 26.69 0.75 21.80
C SER A 594 27.65 0.57 20.62
N GLN A 595 28.41 1.63 20.31
CA GLN A 595 29.49 1.56 19.30
C GLN A 595 30.50 0.43 19.56
N THR A 596 30.77 0.11 20.83
CA THR A 596 31.73 -0.94 21.18
C THR A 596 31.18 -2.33 20.91
N GLU A 597 29.92 -2.57 21.29
CA GLU A 597 29.22 -3.83 20.99
C GLU A 597 29.11 -4.03 19.48
N TYR A 598 28.68 -3.00 18.76
CA TYR A 598 28.52 -3.02 17.31
C TYR A 598 29.80 -3.47 16.59
N ARG A 599 30.93 -2.82 16.91
CA ARG A 599 32.25 -3.15 16.38
C ARG A 599 32.69 -4.56 16.77
N ASN A 600 32.56 -4.93 18.04
CA ASN A 600 33.16 -6.16 18.58
C ASN A 600 32.45 -7.43 18.12
N TYR A 601 31.13 -7.39 17.92
CA TYR A 601 30.31 -8.58 17.68
C TYR A 601 29.83 -8.71 16.24
N SER A 602 30.47 -7.99 15.31
CA SER A 602 30.16 -8.03 13.87
C SER A 602 28.71 -7.69 13.56
N LEU A 603 28.12 -6.76 14.31
CA LEU A 603 26.70 -6.40 14.18
C LEU A 603 26.38 -5.71 12.84
N ALA A 604 27.40 -5.20 12.14
CA ALA A 604 27.28 -4.74 10.76
C ALA A 604 26.79 -5.82 9.76
N ASN A 605 26.96 -7.10 10.10
CA ASN A 605 26.48 -8.23 9.28
C ASN A 605 25.07 -8.70 9.68
N SER A 606 24.46 -8.08 10.69
CA SER A 606 23.09 -8.41 11.09
C SER A 606 22.11 -8.01 9.99
N PRO A 607 21.11 -8.85 9.67
CA PRO A 607 20.03 -8.46 8.77
C PRO A 607 19.08 -7.44 9.42
N LEU A 608 19.16 -7.27 10.75
CA LEU A 608 18.35 -6.31 11.47
C LEU A 608 18.98 -4.91 11.47
N PRO A 609 18.16 -3.87 11.39
CA PRO A 609 18.56 -2.50 11.68
C PRO A 609 19.11 -2.28 13.08
N THR A 610 20.16 -1.47 13.15
CA THR A 610 20.80 -1.03 14.39
C THR A 610 20.38 0.39 14.73
N PHE A 611 20.03 0.61 15.99
CA PHE A 611 19.87 1.93 16.62
C PHE A 611 21.04 2.12 17.59
N GLU A 612 22.06 2.88 17.17
CA GLU A 612 23.36 2.90 17.85
C GLU A 612 23.42 3.99 18.92
N ALA A 613 23.91 3.62 20.12
CA ALA A 613 24.13 4.55 21.21
C ALA A 613 25.35 5.45 20.97
N ILE A 614 25.17 6.76 21.07
CA ILE A 614 26.25 7.74 21.01
C ILE A 614 26.10 8.78 22.11
N ALA A 615 27.20 9.34 22.63
CA ALA A 615 27.13 10.37 23.66
C ALA A 615 27.62 11.71 23.14
N PHE A 616 26.90 12.79 23.43
CA PHE A 616 27.42 14.14 23.25
C PHE A 616 28.44 14.46 24.35
N GLY A 617 29.73 14.53 23.97
CA GLY A 617 30.78 15.13 24.79
C GLY A 617 31.02 16.60 24.42
N GLY A 618 31.98 17.28 25.08
CA GLY A 618 32.33 18.71 24.92
C GLY A 618 32.80 19.17 23.52
N GLY A 619 32.57 18.38 22.48
CA GLY A 619 32.78 18.70 21.06
C GLY A 619 31.91 17.87 20.10
N GLY A 620 30.86 17.21 20.59
CA GLY A 620 30.04 16.27 19.81
C GLY A 620 30.36 14.79 20.06
N PRO A 621 29.61 13.87 19.41
CA PRO A 621 29.89 12.44 19.46
C PRO A 621 31.17 12.09 18.69
N ILE A 622 31.91 11.12 19.20
CA ILE A 622 33.14 10.59 18.58
C ILE A 622 32.85 9.19 18.03
N ARG A 623 33.17 8.98 16.75
CA ARG A 623 33.03 7.68 16.09
C ARG A 623 34.18 6.75 16.44
N ILE A 624 33.85 5.52 16.83
CA ILE A 624 34.80 4.43 16.99
C ILE A 624 35.00 3.74 15.63
N ALA A 625 36.25 3.44 15.26
CA ALA A 625 36.55 2.73 14.03
C ALA A 625 35.85 1.35 14.00
N GLY A 626 35.11 1.07 12.91
CA GLY A 626 34.28 -0.13 12.75
C GLY A 626 32.81 0.03 13.15
N SER A 627 32.40 1.21 13.63
CA SER A 627 30.98 1.61 13.81
C SER A 627 30.50 2.48 12.66
N ASP A 628 30.38 1.92 11.46
CA ASP A 628 30.01 2.65 10.23
C ASP A 628 29.28 1.78 9.20
N GLY A 629 28.70 0.66 9.64
CA GLY A 629 28.00 -0.23 8.72
C GLY A 629 26.66 0.35 8.25
N SER A 630 26.21 -0.12 7.08
CA SER A 630 25.03 0.39 6.37
C SER A 630 23.70 0.00 7.02
N ASN A 631 23.69 -0.92 7.99
CA ASN A 631 22.49 -1.30 8.73
C ASN A 631 22.22 -0.41 9.95
N ILE A 632 23.03 0.62 10.21
CA ILE A 632 22.74 1.65 11.22
C ILE A 632 21.65 2.58 10.66
N LEU A 633 20.43 2.50 11.20
CA LEU A 633 19.31 3.34 10.74
C LEU A 633 19.13 4.62 11.57
N GLY A 634 19.65 4.66 12.79
CA GLY A 634 19.52 5.81 13.68
C GLY A 634 20.52 5.78 14.82
N TYR A 635 20.78 6.95 15.39
CA TYR A 635 21.63 7.14 16.55
C TYR A 635 20.80 7.63 17.73
N ILE A 636 20.98 7.00 18.90
CA ILE A 636 20.36 7.38 20.16
C ILE A 636 21.38 8.18 20.94
N ALA A 637 21.18 9.50 20.99
CA ALA A 637 22.19 10.43 21.47
C ALA A 637 21.94 10.84 22.93
N PHE A 638 22.83 10.41 23.82
CA PHE A 638 22.80 10.67 25.25
C PHE A 638 23.42 12.04 25.59
N ASN A 639 23.01 12.61 26.72
CA ASN A 639 23.49 13.88 27.27
C ASN A 639 23.18 15.10 26.38
N ALA A 640 22.02 15.10 25.72
CA ALA A 640 21.55 16.29 25.01
C ALA A 640 21.23 17.41 25.99
N THR A 641 21.48 18.67 25.57
CA THR A 641 21.35 19.84 26.43
C THR A 641 20.27 20.77 25.90
N CYS A 642 19.26 21.05 26.74
CA CYS A 642 18.17 21.94 26.36
C CYS A 642 18.52 23.42 26.40
N THR A 643 19.47 23.82 27.24
CA THR A 643 19.78 25.23 27.49
C THR A 643 21.28 25.49 27.36
N PRO A 644 21.70 26.48 26.55
CA PRO A 644 20.86 27.35 25.72
C PRO A 644 20.27 26.64 24.49
N THR A 645 19.16 27.15 23.93
CA THR A 645 18.51 26.60 22.72
C THR A 645 19.47 26.51 21.52
N SER A 646 20.48 27.37 21.46
CA SER A 646 21.54 27.30 20.44
C SER A 646 22.34 25.98 20.51
N THR A 647 22.51 25.41 21.70
CA THR A 647 23.19 24.12 21.88
C THR A 647 22.32 22.98 21.39
N LEU A 648 21.02 22.96 21.72
CA LEU A 648 20.07 21.98 21.22
C LEU A 648 20.05 21.95 19.67
N ARG A 649 19.91 23.12 19.03
CA ARG A 649 19.95 23.23 17.57
C ARG A 649 21.26 22.76 16.95
N ALA A 650 22.39 22.97 17.62
CA ALA A 650 23.68 22.49 17.16
C ALA A 650 23.80 20.95 17.25
N GLN A 651 23.20 20.35 18.29
CA GLN A 651 23.13 18.90 18.46
C GLN A 651 22.22 18.27 17.39
N GLU A 652 21.06 18.88 17.10
CA GLU A 652 20.20 18.46 15.98
C GLU A 652 20.92 18.55 14.64
N GLN A 653 21.56 19.68 14.34
CA GLN A 653 22.35 19.82 13.11
C GLN A 653 23.46 18.77 13.01
N THR A 654 24.12 18.43 14.12
CA THR A 654 25.13 17.36 14.11
C THR A 654 24.53 16.04 13.65
N LEU A 655 23.33 15.70 14.13
CA LEU A 655 22.62 14.47 13.78
C LEU A 655 21.97 14.51 12.39
N LEU A 656 21.83 15.67 11.76
CA LEU A 656 21.34 15.77 10.38
C LEU A 656 22.45 15.67 9.33
N ASN A 657 23.73 15.69 9.73
CA ASN A 657 24.88 15.69 8.82
C ASN A 657 25.76 14.43 8.95
N PRO A 658 26.38 13.97 7.86
CA PRO A 658 27.38 12.91 7.92
C PRO A 658 28.50 13.23 8.92
N PRO A 659 29.02 12.23 9.66
CA PRO A 659 28.68 10.81 9.54
C PRO A 659 27.45 10.38 10.37
N TRP A 660 26.81 11.30 11.09
CA TRP A 660 25.73 11.02 12.05
C TRP A 660 24.32 11.15 11.47
N ALA A 661 24.19 11.34 10.15
CA ALA A 661 22.92 11.46 9.42
C ALA A 661 22.14 10.13 9.32
N GLY A 662 21.78 9.56 10.47
CA GLY A 662 20.82 8.47 10.58
C GLY A 662 19.40 8.95 10.23
N ARG A 663 18.57 8.04 9.73
CA ARG A 663 17.18 8.32 9.36
C ARG A 663 16.29 8.50 10.59
N PHE A 664 16.60 7.81 11.68
CA PHE A 664 15.79 7.76 12.90
C PHE A 664 16.62 8.16 14.13
N ASN A 665 17.17 9.36 14.11
CA ASN A 665 17.99 9.86 15.21
C ASN A 665 17.13 10.36 16.36
N THR A 666 17.62 10.27 17.58
CA THR A 666 16.94 10.80 18.76
C THR A 666 17.91 11.46 19.72
N LEU A 667 17.41 12.45 20.45
CA LEU A 667 18.09 13.11 21.57
C LEU A 667 17.46 12.65 22.87
N GLN A 668 18.29 12.23 23.81
CA GLN A 668 17.89 11.97 25.18
C GLN A 668 18.38 13.11 26.09
N PHE A 669 17.42 13.74 26.77
CA PHE A 669 17.69 14.75 27.78
C PHE A 669 17.89 14.10 29.16
N ASN A 670 18.27 14.91 30.15
CA ASN A 670 18.29 14.47 31.53
C ASN A 670 16.92 13.89 31.95
N ALA A 671 16.95 12.90 32.83
CA ALA A 671 15.74 12.26 33.33
C ALA A 671 14.72 13.29 33.84
N GLY A 672 13.47 13.19 33.39
CA GLY A 672 12.40 14.13 33.77
C GLY A 672 12.34 15.42 32.95
N VAL A 673 13.20 15.60 31.94
CA VAL A 673 13.25 16.84 31.13
C VAL A 673 12.66 16.61 29.74
N TYR A 674 11.82 17.56 29.31
CA TYR A 674 11.30 17.67 27.94
C TYR A 674 11.61 19.06 27.37
N CYS A 675 12.02 19.11 26.10
CA CYS A 675 12.38 20.33 25.38
C CYS A 675 11.81 20.26 23.95
N ALA A 676 11.23 21.36 23.50
CA ALA A 676 10.72 21.51 22.13
C ALA A 676 11.89 21.69 21.14
N PRO A 677 11.72 21.33 19.85
CA PRO A 677 12.74 21.52 18.82
C PRO A 677 13.01 23.00 18.51
#